data_AF-A0A8C4NBV9-F1
#
_entry.id   AF-A0A8C4NBV9-F1
#
_cell.length_a   1.000
_cell.length_b   1.000
_cell.length_c   1.000
_cell.angle_alpha   90.00
_cell.angle_beta   90.00
_cell.angle_gamma   90.00
#
_symmetry.space_group_name_H-M   'P 1'
#
loop_
_entity.id
_entity.type
_entity.pdbx_description
1 polymer ?
#
loop_
_entity_poly.entity_id
_entity_poly.type
_entity_poly.pdbx_seq_one_letter_code
_entity_poly.pdbx_strand_id
1 'polypeptide(L)'
;MSLAGDFSPAGDLSPAGNLSLAASTRPTTLHGTAGLTGLQAPNSELQTPDCRLNSELPTQLNSDLNPTQLVSRHFSPAFYRVRGWCLVFYLRPFTPAGSAPFVILIRSLCLCVGFLHAFICSVCLYPCQGQLSELQEKLSQLEHLLEENHQMMNRLRDSVRVLSGQESQVNQLATVTALKGPWPWRQENGSWMLHLDFRTLEAGPILAEADCHFASRMEHGNADIQMADMFNTLPFDNPDGGVWKQGFDIHYNNDDWNDQLLQIFVVPHSHNDPGWLKTFDAYYQDQTRHVLDGMTKKMAEDPRRAFVWAEVSFLAKWWNDTNKEKRQIIKSLIKSGQLEIVTGGWVMTDEANSHYTAMLDQLIEGHQWLHRNLAWAIDPFGHTSTMAYLLQGSGLHHMLIQRVHYAIKKQFSANISLEFLWRQNDEGKTDILCHMMPFYSYDIPHTCGPDPKICCQFDFKRLPGGRVSCPWRVPPQPITVDNVQSRAQLLLDQYRKKSKLFRTSVLLVPLGDDFRYDTPQEWDQQFGNYQRIFDYINTHPELRVQFGTLSQYFAAMTKAAGWSDGPGPRSGHFPVVSGDFFTYADRDDHYWSGFYTSRPFFKYLDRVLETRLRSAEVLFGLTLAHASHMGFIFELAKEDFSRLVQARQNLALFQHHDGLTGTGKDPVVNDYGSRYSFSAHVLEKAIVESILVFFASCSMLMECKICYILCFLFPKTSVQPSLLSPVVIFNPLALSRSCTVHVRVNHFNVHVTSADKQAVPAQIVPLWFDKTTVSTKEFEVGLAGVQAEGWASEMNLCIDFAWYGTRSSRDKSGAYLFLPDGEAKPYVIDKPPVIRVTEGPLFSEVKTLLPHVTHSVRVYNLPGVEGLSLEISNIVDIRQEQNRELVMRTTSDLDNKGIFFTDLNGFQMQRRKLWKKLPLQANFYPFPTMAFLQDSHTRLSLLSSQALGIGSLKNGKFLTRTKKRIVERVDEDGEYLYIPDTNHENKIRKTHKNTFLVLAEELIQPHVSEPYLAYPSPLGHITSDSLNHPPIVLISTMSNRASLSLRPSVHLLSQPLPCDIHLVNIRTLQSLVRYDVGLILHRKGIDCSLTPQQLHNNCSSTGGKVQEGSTKYIQVFRVIQECFVMVPLLAPVV
;
A
#
# COMPACT_ATOMS: atom_id res chain seq x y z
N MET A 1 26.48 1.03 37.40
CA MET A 1 27.66 1.29 38.24
C MET A 1 28.35 2.53 37.70
N SER A 2 28.90 3.37 38.57
CA SER A 2 29.87 4.45 38.26
C SER A 2 31.22 3.85 37.83
N LEU A 3 32.24 4.55 37.32
CA LEU A 3 32.69 5.96 37.40
C LEU A 3 33.15 6.40 35.97
N ALA A 4 33.18 7.67 35.52
CA ALA A 4 33.51 8.98 36.09
C ALA A 4 35.04 9.24 36.27
N GLY A 5 35.58 10.25 35.58
CA GLY A 5 36.99 10.70 35.69
C GLY A 5 37.54 11.46 34.48
N ASP A 6 37.42 12.79 34.48
CA ASP A 6 38.17 13.70 33.59
C ASP A 6 39.63 13.88 34.04
N PHE A 7 40.51 14.38 33.15
CA PHE A 7 41.34 15.58 33.41
C PHE A 7 42.19 16.01 32.18
N SER A 8 42.36 17.33 32.02
CA SER A 8 43.36 18.05 31.20
C SER A 8 44.21 18.94 32.16
N PRO A 9 45.10 19.89 31.79
CA PRO A 9 45.50 20.41 30.46
C PRO A 9 47.02 20.73 30.28
N ALA A 10 47.36 21.43 29.18
CA ALA A 10 48.59 22.21 28.91
C ALA A 10 49.93 21.43 28.74
N GLY A 11 50.95 21.94 28.03
CA GLY A 11 51.08 23.21 27.28
C GLY A 11 52.39 23.28 26.46
N ASP A 12 52.54 24.37 25.68
CA ASP A 12 53.67 24.84 24.85
C ASP A 12 55.00 24.06 24.73
N LEU A 13 55.52 23.95 23.48
CA LEU A 13 56.90 24.37 23.12
C LEU A 13 57.17 24.36 21.60
N SER A 14 58.13 25.18 21.17
CA SER A 14 58.75 25.26 19.82
C SER A 14 60.18 25.85 20.00
N PRO A 15 61.05 26.07 18.97
CA PRO A 15 60.95 25.83 17.52
C PRO A 15 62.22 25.18 16.88
N ALA A 16 62.37 25.32 15.54
CA ALA A 16 63.58 25.12 14.71
C ALA A 16 64.07 23.67 14.45
N GLY A 17 64.67 23.35 13.28
CA GLY A 17 64.85 24.18 12.07
C GLY A 17 65.64 23.47 10.94
N ASN A 18 65.79 24.18 9.80
CA ASN A 18 66.80 24.11 8.71
C ASN A 18 67.83 22.93 8.66
N LEU A 19 68.25 22.39 7.50
CA LEU A 19 68.64 23.09 6.25
C LEU A 19 68.68 22.14 5.01
N SER A 20 68.95 22.70 3.82
CA SER A 20 68.89 22.06 2.48
C SER A 20 70.23 21.54 1.91
N LEU A 21 70.21 20.78 0.80
CA LEU A 21 71.26 20.86 -0.27
C LEU A 21 70.82 20.31 -1.66
N ALA A 22 71.49 20.81 -2.72
CA ALA A 22 71.50 20.53 -4.18
C ALA A 22 70.72 19.33 -4.78
N ALA A 23 70.04 19.38 -5.95
CA ALA A 23 70.35 19.91 -7.30
C ALA A 23 71.32 19.04 -8.14
N SER A 24 71.11 18.75 -9.45
CA SER A 24 70.02 19.11 -10.40
C SER A 24 69.45 17.87 -11.18
N THR A 25 69.22 17.71 -12.50
CA THR A 25 69.62 18.39 -13.77
C THR A 25 68.51 18.21 -14.87
N ARG A 26 68.86 18.18 -16.18
CA ARG A 26 68.06 18.00 -17.44
C ARG A 26 69.04 17.43 -18.53
N PRO A 27 68.73 17.19 -19.86
CA PRO A 27 67.56 17.60 -20.69
C PRO A 27 67.05 16.64 -21.85
N THR A 28 65.84 16.94 -22.40
CA THR A 28 65.42 16.80 -23.85
C THR A 28 65.45 15.38 -24.54
N THR A 29 65.12 15.07 -25.82
CA THR A 29 64.14 15.42 -26.93
C THR A 29 64.34 14.38 -28.08
N LEU A 30 63.50 14.10 -29.12
CA LEU A 30 62.11 14.39 -29.54
C LEU A 30 61.68 13.43 -30.70
N HIS A 31 60.38 13.40 -31.02
CA HIS A 31 59.72 12.99 -32.30
C HIS A 31 59.91 11.58 -32.93
N GLY A 32 58.82 11.08 -33.51
CA GLY A 32 58.72 9.95 -34.45
C GLY A 32 57.24 9.63 -34.76
N THR A 33 56.85 9.41 -36.02
CA THR A 33 55.42 9.36 -36.44
C THR A 33 55.13 8.38 -37.58
N ALA A 34 53.82 8.06 -37.76
CA ALA A 34 53.19 7.20 -38.80
C ALA A 34 53.34 5.67 -38.65
N GLY A 35 52.36 4.84 -39.06
CA GLY A 35 50.98 5.19 -39.45
C GLY A 35 50.16 4.06 -40.12
N LEU A 36 48.83 4.26 -40.19
CA LEU A 36 47.82 3.68 -41.11
C LEU A 36 47.45 2.17 -41.10
N THR A 37 46.13 1.93 -41.11
CA THR A 37 45.37 0.76 -41.65
C THR A 37 45.59 -0.65 -41.04
N GLY A 38 44.59 -1.55 -40.98
CA GLY A 38 43.14 -1.37 -41.21
C GLY A 38 42.34 -2.70 -41.30
N LEU A 39 41.08 -2.67 -40.82
CA LEU A 39 39.90 -3.52 -41.15
C LEU A 39 39.92 -5.08 -41.11
N GLN A 40 38.72 -5.60 -40.74
CA GLN A 40 38.16 -6.95 -40.96
C GLN A 40 38.49 -8.13 -40.03
N ALA A 41 37.50 -9.01 -39.94
CA ALA A 41 37.38 -10.28 -39.18
C ALA A 41 37.04 -11.41 -40.22
N PRO A 42 36.63 -12.68 -39.93
CA PRO A 42 36.10 -13.24 -38.66
C PRO A 42 36.42 -14.74 -38.30
N ASN A 43 35.88 -15.18 -37.15
CA ASN A 43 35.32 -16.51 -36.81
C ASN A 43 36.17 -17.80 -36.59
N SER A 44 35.49 -18.72 -35.87
CA SER A 44 35.60 -20.20 -35.77
C SER A 44 36.72 -20.91 -34.95
N GLU A 45 36.35 -21.24 -33.69
CA GLU A 45 36.20 -22.61 -33.12
C GLU A 45 37.39 -23.58 -32.77
N LEU A 46 37.06 -24.50 -31.83
CA LEU A 46 37.63 -25.84 -31.51
C LEU A 46 38.77 -26.03 -30.44
N GLN A 47 38.34 -26.53 -29.27
CA GLN A 47 38.84 -27.69 -28.47
C GLN A 47 40.26 -27.77 -27.80
N THR A 48 40.24 -27.77 -26.45
CA THR A 48 40.73 -28.79 -25.47
C THR A 48 41.65 -29.95 -25.92
N PRO A 49 42.60 -30.49 -25.09
CA PRO A 49 42.28 -31.00 -23.72
C PRO A 49 43.40 -31.02 -22.62
N ASP A 50 43.05 -31.64 -21.48
CA ASP A 50 43.76 -31.98 -20.21
C ASP A 50 45.26 -32.40 -20.23
N CYS A 51 45.97 -32.14 -19.12
CA CYS A 51 46.39 -33.20 -18.15
C CYS A 51 46.99 -32.69 -16.80
N ARG A 52 47.23 -33.63 -15.86
CA ARG A 52 47.70 -33.43 -14.46
C ARG A 52 49.23 -33.72 -14.32
N LEU A 53 49.97 -33.67 -13.18
CA LEU A 53 49.77 -34.23 -11.82
C LEU A 53 50.96 -33.82 -10.86
N ASN A 54 50.75 -33.84 -9.52
CA ASN A 54 51.75 -34.08 -8.42
C ASN A 54 52.90 -33.06 -8.12
N SER A 55 53.52 -33.02 -6.91
CA SER A 55 53.27 -33.70 -5.60
C SER A 55 53.85 -32.95 -4.36
N GLU A 56 53.51 -33.48 -3.16
CA GLU A 56 54.30 -33.53 -1.89
C GLU A 56 54.13 -32.52 -0.72
N LEU A 57 54.57 -32.99 0.46
CA LEU A 57 54.38 -32.56 1.87
C LEU A 57 55.77 -32.46 2.57
N PRO A 58 55.97 -32.25 3.91
CA PRO A 58 55.07 -32.17 5.09
C PRO A 58 55.24 -30.82 5.88
N THR A 59 55.22 -30.59 7.22
CA THR A 59 55.27 -31.44 8.46
C THR A 59 54.90 -30.65 9.75
N GLN A 60 54.05 -31.22 10.64
CA GLN A 60 54.07 -31.11 12.14
C GLN A 60 53.96 -29.71 12.83
N LEU A 61 53.70 -29.51 14.14
CA LEU A 61 53.39 -30.36 15.32
C LEU A 61 52.52 -29.59 16.37
N ASN A 62 51.81 -30.30 17.28
CA ASN A 62 51.45 -30.00 18.71
C ASN A 62 51.04 -28.58 19.21
N SER A 63 49.94 -28.39 19.97
CA SER A 63 49.66 -28.69 21.42
C SER A 63 50.29 -27.65 22.40
N ASP A 64 49.76 -27.26 23.57
CA ASP A 64 48.74 -27.80 24.50
C ASP A 64 48.04 -26.69 25.36
N LEU A 65 47.24 -27.11 26.36
CA LEU A 65 46.85 -26.42 27.62
C LEU A 65 45.46 -25.74 27.75
N ASN A 66 44.60 -26.49 28.45
CA ASN A 66 43.37 -26.12 29.20
C ASN A 66 43.77 -25.83 30.68
N PRO A 67 42.89 -25.58 31.71
CA PRO A 67 41.42 -25.52 31.72
C PRO A 67 40.78 -24.41 32.62
N THR A 68 39.45 -24.54 32.83
CA THR A 68 38.60 -24.05 33.95
C THR A 68 38.17 -22.56 33.98
N GLN A 69 36.98 -22.19 34.49
CA GLN A 69 36.01 -22.93 35.33
C GLN A 69 34.52 -22.69 34.95
N LEU A 70 33.57 -23.28 35.71
CA LEU A 70 32.12 -23.29 35.45
C LEU A 70 31.42 -21.94 35.66
N VAL A 71 30.30 -21.72 34.95
CA VAL A 71 28.94 -21.58 35.55
C VAL A 71 27.91 -21.99 34.48
N SER A 72 26.88 -22.75 34.85
CA SER A 72 25.69 -23.02 34.02
C SER A 72 24.51 -22.13 34.43
N ARG A 73 23.68 -21.71 33.47
CA ARG A 73 22.32 -21.17 33.72
C ARG A 73 21.42 -21.38 32.50
N HIS A 74 20.12 -21.46 32.75
CA HIS A 74 19.13 -21.89 31.77
C HIS A 74 18.88 -20.85 30.66
N PHE A 75 18.64 -21.33 29.44
CA PHE A 75 17.92 -20.54 28.44
C PHE A 75 16.43 -20.50 28.80
N SER A 76 15.90 -19.28 28.90
CA SER A 76 14.47 -18.99 28.93
C SER A 76 14.08 -18.39 27.57
N PRO A 77 12.89 -18.67 27.01
CA PRO A 77 12.51 -18.16 25.70
C PRO A 77 12.45 -16.62 25.69
N ALA A 78 13.25 -16.00 24.81
CA ALA A 78 13.30 -14.55 24.67
C ALA A 78 12.09 -14.04 23.87
N PHE A 79 11.29 -13.16 24.47
CA PHE A 79 10.19 -12.47 23.79
C PHE A 79 10.65 -11.13 23.24
N TYR A 80 10.75 -11.01 21.93
CA TYR A 80 11.09 -9.75 21.26
C TYR A 80 9.90 -8.80 21.26
N ARG A 81 10.16 -7.51 21.54
CA ARG A 81 9.15 -6.45 21.56
C ARG A 81 9.27 -5.57 20.32
N VAL A 82 8.36 -5.74 19.38
CA VAL A 82 8.12 -4.84 18.25
C VAL A 82 7.64 -3.49 18.79
N ARG A 83 8.57 -2.56 19.01
CA ARG A 83 8.24 -1.13 19.05
C ARG A 83 7.89 -0.69 17.62
N GLY A 84 7.06 0.35 17.46
CA GLY A 84 6.36 0.70 16.21
C GLY A 84 7.24 1.14 15.02
N TRP A 85 8.05 0.22 14.51
CA TRP A 85 8.95 0.32 13.37
C TRP A 85 8.97 -1.07 12.72
N CYS A 86 9.02 -1.16 11.38
CA CYS A 86 9.20 -2.46 10.71
C CYS A 86 10.57 -3.06 11.07
N LEU A 87 10.57 -4.18 11.79
CA LEU A 87 11.80 -4.94 12.05
C LEU A 87 12.13 -5.81 10.83
N VAL A 88 13.24 -5.49 10.17
CA VAL A 88 13.81 -6.31 9.09
C VAL A 88 14.64 -7.44 9.71
N PHE A 89 14.54 -8.62 9.11
CA PHE A 89 15.28 -9.81 9.52
C PHE A 89 16.11 -10.31 8.34
N TYR A 90 17.39 -10.60 8.56
CA TYR A 90 18.29 -11.12 7.53
C TYR A 90 18.50 -12.62 7.71
N LEU A 91 18.20 -13.36 6.64
CA LEU A 91 17.97 -14.80 6.65
C LEU A 91 18.92 -15.45 5.64
N ARG A 92 19.80 -16.35 6.12
CA ARG A 92 20.86 -16.96 5.30
C ARG A 92 20.69 -18.47 5.16
N PRO A 93 20.86 -19.04 3.96
CA PRO A 93 21.05 -20.48 3.78
C PRO A 93 22.44 -20.95 4.27
N PHE A 94 22.54 -22.24 4.61
CA PHE A 94 23.73 -22.87 5.19
C PHE A 94 24.42 -23.85 4.22
N THR A 95 25.75 -23.98 4.32
CA THR A 95 26.56 -24.92 3.52
C THR A 95 27.04 -26.10 4.38
N PRO A 96 26.72 -27.37 4.05
CA PRO A 96 27.02 -28.51 4.92
C PRO A 96 28.46 -29.04 4.76
N ALA A 97 29.02 -29.58 5.85
CA ALA A 97 30.22 -30.41 5.86
C ALA A 97 30.24 -31.37 7.06
N GLY A 98 30.67 -32.62 6.86
CA GLY A 98 31.10 -33.54 7.92
C GLY A 98 30.08 -34.59 8.42
N SER A 99 30.34 -35.86 8.11
CA SER A 99 29.52 -37.03 8.49
C SER A 99 30.35 -38.32 8.39
N ALA A 100 30.24 -39.34 9.25
CA ALA A 100 29.49 -39.54 10.51
C ALA A 100 30.36 -40.52 11.36
N PRO A 101 29.98 -41.73 11.82
CA PRO A 101 28.71 -42.30 12.34
C PRO A 101 28.88 -42.99 13.72
N PHE A 102 27.80 -43.56 14.30
CA PHE A 102 27.85 -44.85 15.02
C PHE A 102 26.45 -45.49 15.16
N VAL A 103 26.37 -46.83 15.22
CA VAL A 103 25.12 -47.63 15.10
C VAL A 103 25.26 -48.97 15.88
N ILE A 104 24.13 -49.60 16.29
CA ILE A 104 23.98 -51.04 16.71
C ILE A 104 24.44 -51.36 18.18
N LEU A 105 23.85 -52.27 19.01
CA LEU A 105 22.95 -53.43 18.83
C LEU A 105 22.08 -53.85 20.10
N ILE A 106 20.74 -54.04 19.94
CA ILE A 106 19.82 -55.15 20.46
C ILE A 106 19.47 -55.47 21.96
N ARG A 107 18.22 -56.01 22.13
CA ARG A 107 17.55 -56.81 23.23
C ARG A 107 17.07 -56.02 24.47
N SER A 108 16.00 -56.35 25.24
CA SER A 108 14.80 -57.27 25.29
C SER A 108 14.38 -57.34 26.79
N LEU A 109 13.22 -57.75 27.32
CA LEU A 109 11.97 -58.39 26.84
C LEU A 109 10.76 -58.09 27.82
N CYS A 110 9.51 -58.37 27.38
CA CYS A 110 8.20 -58.62 28.08
C CYS A 110 7.99 -58.40 29.62
N LEU A 111 6.81 -57.94 30.08
CA LEU A 111 5.62 -58.80 30.39
C LEU A 111 4.29 -58.04 30.70
N CYS A 112 3.16 -58.62 30.22
CA CYS A 112 1.77 -58.80 30.74
C CYS A 112 1.15 -57.97 31.92
N VAL A 113 -0.19 -57.91 32.18
CA VAL A 113 -1.50 -57.94 31.42
C VAL A 113 -2.67 -58.05 32.46
N GLY A 114 -3.84 -57.42 32.23
CA GLY A 114 -5.13 -57.64 32.98
C GLY A 114 -5.85 -56.32 33.39
N PHE A 115 -7.13 -56.02 33.05
CA PHE A 115 -8.46 -56.63 33.31
C PHE A 115 -9.01 -56.38 34.76
N LEU A 116 -10.29 -56.02 35.05
CA LEU A 116 -11.47 -55.61 34.24
C LEU A 116 -12.67 -55.09 35.13
N HIS A 117 -13.52 -54.18 34.61
CA HIS A 117 -14.98 -53.92 34.88
C HIS A 117 -15.61 -53.54 36.26
N ALA A 118 -16.64 -52.65 36.16
CA ALA A 118 -17.96 -52.61 36.87
C ALA A 118 -18.09 -52.11 38.34
N PHE A 119 -19.30 -51.77 38.89
CA PHE A 119 -20.45 -50.93 38.44
C PHE A 119 -21.49 -50.70 39.60
N ILE A 120 -22.57 -49.92 39.39
CA ILE A 120 -23.81 -49.71 40.26
C ILE A 120 -23.57 -48.89 41.58
N CYS A 121 -24.10 -47.67 41.82
CA CYS A 121 -25.49 -47.16 42.10
C CYS A 121 -26.07 -47.47 43.52
N SER A 122 -26.87 -46.64 44.23
CA SER A 122 -27.44 -45.27 44.03
C SER A 122 -28.04 -44.68 45.37
N VAL A 123 -28.92 -43.65 45.29
CA VAL A 123 -29.94 -43.14 46.29
C VAL A 123 -29.58 -41.94 47.24
N CYS A 124 -30.16 -40.75 46.92
CA CYS A 124 -30.87 -39.70 47.74
C CYS A 124 -30.33 -39.17 49.11
N LEU A 125 -30.64 -37.95 49.64
CA LEU A 125 -31.59 -36.84 49.35
C LEU A 125 -31.01 -35.47 49.84
N TYR A 126 -31.28 -34.36 49.12
CA TYR A 126 -31.62 -32.94 49.51
C TYR A 126 -31.19 -32.27 50.86
N PRO A 127 -31.23 -30.91 51.04
CA PRO A 127 -31.67 -29.85 50.10
C PRO A 127 -30.75 -28.59 49.99
N CYS A 128 -31.02 -27.75 48.97
CA CYS A 128 -31.11 -26.29 49.10
C CYS A 128 -31.94 -25.69 47.95
N GLN A 129 -32.69 -24.62 48.19
CA GLN A 129 -33.71 -24.11 47.26
C GLN A 129 -33.86 -22.59 47.40
N GLY A 130 -33.69 -21.84 46.30
CA GLY A 130 -33.86 -20.37 46.34
C GLY A 130 -33.23 -19.58 45.20
N GLN A 131 -33.50 -19.91 43.93
CA GLN A 131 -33.18 -19.03 42.78
C GLN A 131 -33.92 -19.33 41.46
N LEU A 132 -34.69 -20.42 41.37
CA LEU A 132 -35.21 -20.91 40.09
C LEU A 132 -36.41 -20.09 39.54
N SER A 133 -37.24 -19.51 40.41
CA SER A 133 -38.47 -18.80 40.00
C SER A 133 -38.20 -17.53 39.19
N GLU A 134 -37.19 -16.75 39.59
CA GLU A 134 -36.81 -15.50 38.89
C GLU A 134 -36.21 -15.79 37.50
N LEU A 135 -35.57 -16.95 37.33
CA LEU A 135 -35.10 -17.41 36.02
C LEU A 135 -36.27 -17.82 35.12
N GLN A 136 -37.29 -18.45 35.70
CA GLN A 136 -38.47 -18.96 35.00
C GLN A 136 -39.44 -17.83 34.55
N GLU A 137 -39.50 -16.74 35.32
CA GLU A 137 -40.20 -15.51 34.95
C GLU A 137 -39.49 -14.75 33.80
N LYS A 138 -38.14 -14.71 33.82
CA LYS A 138 -37.35 -14.14 32.70
C LYS A 138 -37.40 -14.99 31.43
N LEU A 139 -37.43 -16.31 31.56
CA LEU A 139 -37.62 -17.23 30.43
C LEU A 139 -38.99 -17.02 29.75
N SER A 140 -40.07 -16.90 30.52
CA SER A 140 -41.40 -16.68 29.95
C SER A 140 -41.59 -15.28 29.33
N GLN A 141 -40.87 -14.25 29.81
CA GLN A 141 -40.77 -12.97 29.10
C GLN A 141 -40.01 -13.08 27.77
N LEU A 142 -38.90 -13.84 27.74
CA LEU A 142 -38.14 -14.12 26.52
C LEU A 142 -38.95 -14.91 25.48
N GLU A 143 -39.69 -15.93 25.92
CA GLU A 143 -40.61 -16.71 25.07
C GLU A 143 -41.72 -15.82 24.48
N HIS A 144 -42.29 -14.90 25.27
CA HIS A 144 -43.32 -13.97 24.79
C HIS A 144 -42.79 -13.00 23.72
N LEU A 145 -41.57 -12.46 23.89
CA LEU A 145 -40.91 -11.60 22.91
C LEU A 145 -40.51 -12.36 21.63
N LEU A 146 -40.12 -13.63 21.76
CA LEU A 146 -39.87 -14.53 20.62
C LEU A 146 -41.13 -14.81 19.79
N GLU A 147 -42.28 -14.91 20.44
CA GLU A 147 -43.59 -15.06 19.79
C GLU A 147 -44.02 -13.77 19.06
N GLU A 148 -43.83 -12.59 19.65
CA GLU A 148 -44.11 -11.31 18.98
C GLU A 148 -43.22 -11.10 17.75
N ASN A 149 -41.93 -11.45 17.83
CA ASN A 149 -41.01 -11.43 16.69
C ASN A 149 -41.41 -12.44 15.59
N HIS A 150 -41.90 -13.63 15.96
CA HIS A 150 -42.48 -14.57 14.98
C HIS A 150 -43.72 -13.99 14.28
N GLN A 151 -44.58 -13.25 14.99
CA GLN A 151 -45.72 -12.56 14.37
C GLN A 151 -45.29 -11.42 13.45
N MET A 152 -44.13 -10.80 13.67
CA MET A 152 -43.58 -9.77 12.77
C MET A 152 -43.01 -10.39 11.49
N MET A 153 -42.27 -11.50 11.60
CA MET A 153 -41.76 -12.25 10.45
C MET A 153 -42.88 -12.91 9.62
N ASN A 154 -43.96 -13.37 10.26
CA ASN A 154 -45.15 -13.81 9.53
C ASN A 154 -45.87 -12.63 8.85
N ARG A 155 -45.98 -11.45 9.47
CA ARG A 155 -46.49 -10.23 8.80
C ARG A 155 -45.67 -9.84 7.57
N LEU A 156 -44.34 -9.99 7.59
CA LEU A 156 -43.48 -9.81 6.40
C LEU A 156 -43.75 -10.86 5.32
N ARG A 157 -43.77 -12.15 5.70
CA ARG A 157 -44.10 -13.28 4.80
C ARG A 157 -45.45 -13.10 4.12
N ASP A 158 -46.47 -12.69 4.87
CA ASP A 158 -47.82 -12.54 4.35
C ASP A 158 -47.99 -11.22 3.56
N SER A 159 -47.25 -10.16 3.89
CA SER A 159 -47.15 -8.97 3.02
C SER A 159 -46.58 -9.32 1.63
N VAL A 160 -45.56 -10.18 1.57
CA VAL A 160 -44.99 -10.69 0.30
C VAL A 160 -45.97 -11.60 -0.44
N ARG A 161 -46.79 -12.40 0.28
CA ARG A 161 -47.86 -13.23 -0.34
C ARG A 161 -49.00 -12.39 -0.91
N VAL A 162 -49.49 -11.40 -0.17
CA VAL A 162 -50.54 -10.48 -0.63
C VAL A 162 -50.09 -9.70 -1.88
N LEU A 163 -48.80 -9.38 -2.00
CA LEU A 163 -48.23 -8.75 -3.20
C LEU A 163 -47.91 -9.71 -4.36
N SER A 164 -47.94 -11.03 -4.17
CA SER A 164 -47.58 -12.02 -5.21
C SER A 164 -48.75 -12.81 -5.80
N GLY A 165 -49.95 -12.75 -5.20
CA GLY A 165 -51.20 -13.04 -5.89
C GLY A 165 -51.39 -14.49 -6.39
N GLN A 166 -50.78 -15.48 -5.73
CA GLN A 166 -50.92 -16.89 -6.08
C GLN A 166 -51.31 -17.77 -4.89
N GLU A 167 -52.59 -18.13 -4.82
CA GLU A 167 -53.05 -19.31 -4.08
C GLU A 167 -53.05 -20.54 -5.00
N SER A 168 -52.21 -21.55 -4.73
CA SER A 168 -52.53 -22.94 -5.08
C SER A 168 -51.59 -23.95 -4.39
N GLN A 169 -52.15 -24.69 -3.42
CA GLN A 169 -51.87 -26.09 -3.10
C GLN A 169 -50.43 -26.63 -3.27
N VAL A 170 -49.66 -26.67 -2.18
CA VAL A 170 -48.75 -27.80 -1.88
C VAL A 170 -48.96 -28.19 -0.42
N ASN A 171 -49.71 -29.25 -0.16
CA ASN A 171 -50.00 -29.68 1.22
C ASN A 171 -50.22 -31.20 1.33
N GLN A 172 -49.16 -31.98 1.06
CA GLN A 172 -49.07 -33.42 1.40
C GLN A 172 -47.63 -33.95 1.20
N LEU A 173 -46.83 -33.96 2.28
CA LEU A 173 -46.01 -35.11 2.73
C LEU A 173 -45.27 -34.73 4.03
N ALA A 174 -45.90 -34.99 5.17
CA ALA A 174 -45.37 -34.66 6.50
C ALA A 174 -45.26 -35.90 7.42
N THR A 175 -44.49 -36.90 6.99
CA THR A 175 -43.98 -37.99 7.86
C THR A 175 -42.70 -38.58 7.29
N VAL A 176 -41.54 -37.99 7.62
CA VAL A 176 -40.25 -38.71 7.61
C VAL A 176 -39.69 -38.62 9.02
N THR A 177 -39.84 -39.71 9.77
CA THR A 177 -39.35 -39.82 11.14
C THR A 177 -37.84 -39.64 11.18
N ALA A 178 -37.32 -38.91 12.17
CA ALA A 178 -35.98 -38.32 12.14
C ALA A 178 -34.82 -39.33 11.96
N LEU A 179 -34.34 -39.46 10.73
CA LEU A 179 -33.00 -40.00 10.44
C LEU A 179 -31.96 -38.91 10.70
N LYS A 180 -31.42 -38.88 11.94
CA LYS A 180 -30.32 -38.00 12.33
C LYS A 180 -29.02 -38.42 11.63
N GLY A 181 -28.85 -37.96 10.39
CA GLY A 181 -27.62 -38.10 9.60
C GLY A 181 -26.67 -36.90 9.75
N PRO A 182 -25.44 -37.00 9.20
CA PRO A 182 -24.41 -35.95 9.30
C PRO A 182 -24.62 -34.76 8.35
N TRP A 183 -25.88 -34.46 7.99
CA TRP A 183 -26.24 -33.44 6.99
C TRP A 183 -26.83 -32.20 7.68
N PRO A 184 -26.75 -31.00 7.06
CA PRO A 184 -27.42 -29.82 7.58
C PRO A 184 -28.95 -30.04 7.60
N TRP A 185 -29.61 -29.61 8.67
CA TRP A 185 -31.07 -29.67 8.76
C TRP A 185 -31.66 -28.32 9.15
N ARG A 186 -32.93 -28.10 8.79
CA ARG A 186 -33.63 -26.83 9.05
C ARG A 186 -34.49 -26.97 10.31
N GLN A 187 -34.44 -25.98 11.19
CA GLN A 187 -35.30 -25.86 12.36
C GLN A 187 -36.71 -25.38 11.98
N GLU A 188 -37.67 -25.51 12.89
CA GLU A 188 -39.06 -25.04 12.70
C GLU A 188 -39.15 -23.50 12.60
N ASN A 189 -38.27 -22.78 13.30
CA ASN A 189 -38.06 -21.32 13.15
C ASN A 189 -37.39 -20.91 11.81
N GLY A 190 -37.05 -21.87 10.94
CA GLY A 190 -36.47 -21.65 9.61
C GLY A 190 -34.94 -21.53 9.54
N SER A 191 -34.24 -21.48 10.68
CA SER A 191 -32.77 -21.47 10.74
C SER A 191 -32.14 -22.81 10.35
N TRP A 192 -30.85 -22.80 9.99
CA TRP A 192 -30.10 -24.00 9.63
C TRP A 192 -29.18 -24.47 10.76
N MET A 193 -29.21 -25.77 11.05
CA MET A 193 -28.35 -26.48 12.00
C MET A 193 -27.33 -27.34 11.25
N LEU A 194 -26.11 -27.41 11.79
CA LEU A 194 -24.96 -28.09 11.21
C LEU A 194 -24.31 -28.98 12.28
N HIS A 195 -23.99 -30.23 11.92
CA HIS A 195 -23.66 -31.28 12.89
C HIS A 195 -22.16 -31.31 13.22
N LEU A 196 -21.79 -30.99 14.46
CA LEU A 196 -20.41 -31.04 14.99
C LEU A 196 -20.40 -31.40 16.50
N ASP A 197 -19.21 -31.65 17.05
CA ASP A 197 -18.96 -32.05 18.46
C ASP A 197 -17.97 -31.06 19.11
N PHE A 198 -18.24 -30.62 20.33
CA PHE A 198 -17.62 -29.42 20.94
C PHE A 198 -17.13 -29.66 22.35
N ARG A 199 -15.86 -29.31 22.62
CA ARG A 199 -15.26 -29.36 23.97
C ARG A 199 -14.30 -28.21 24.33
N THR A 200 -14.08 -27.22 23.45
CA THR A 200 -13.09 -26.14 23.67
C THR A 200 -13.47 -24.84 22.95
N LEU A 201 -14.39 -24.04 23.49
CA LEU A 201 -14.72 -22.68 23.02
C LEU A 201 -15.43 -21.88 24.13
N GLU A 202 -14.67 -21.31 25.08
CA GLU A 202 -15.20 -20.50 26.20
C GLU A 202 -14.46 -19.16 26.40
N ALA A 203 -13.46 -18.85 25.56
CA ALA A 203 -12.61 -17.67 25.71
C ALA A 203 -12.82 -16.65 24.58
N GLY A 204 -13.25 -15.45 24.94
CA GLY A 204 -13.20 -14.28 24.05
C GLY A 204 -11.75 -13.84 23.76
N PRO A 205 -11.56 -12.90 22.81
CA PRO A 205 -10.22 -12.43 22.44
C PRO A 205 -9.52 -11.72 23.60
N ILE A 206 -8.36 -12.25 24.03
CA ILE A 206 -7.55 -11.64 25.10
C ILE A 206 -6.71 -10.52 24.48
N LEU A 207 -7.21 -9.29 24.58
CA LEU A 207 -6.48 -8.08 24.21
C LEU A 207 -5.54 -7.68 25.35
N ALA A 208 -4.25 -7.51 25.04
CA ALA A 208 -3.28 -7.03 26.01
C ALA A 208 -3.48 -5.53 26.28
N GLU A 209 -3.47 -5.15 27.55
CA GLU A 209 -3.64 -3.76 28.02
C GLU A 209 -2.72 -2.76 27.28
N ALA A 210 -1.50 -3.20 26.91
CA ALA A 210 -0.50 -2.42 26.20
C ALA A 210 -0.80 -2.15 24.70
N ASP A 211 -1.82 -2.79 24.12
CA ASP A 211 -2.37 -2.46 22.80
C ASP A 211 -3.48 -1.40 22.94
N CYS A 212 -4.36 -1.53 23.94
CA CYS A 212 -5.39 -0.52 24.25
C CYS A 212 -4.78 0.82 24.73
N HIS A 213 -3.72 0.77 25.54
CA HIS A 213 -2.92 1.94 25.92
C HIS A 213 -2.08 2.50 24.76
N PHE A 214 -1.87 1.75 23.67
CA PHE A 214 -1.17 2.26 22.49
C PHE A 214 -2.11 3.12 21.65
N ALA A 215 -3.37 2.71 21.48
CA ALA A 215 -4.39 3.52 20.82
C ALA A 215 -4.72 4.82 21.59
N SER A 216 -5.11 4.71 22.87
CA SER A 216 -5.58 5.87 23.67
C SER A 216 -4.53 6.97 23.88
N ARG A 217 -3.23 6.63 23.95
CA ARG A 217 -2.15 7.63 24.00
C ARG A 217 -2.02 8.46 22.71
N MET A 218 -2.40 7.89 21.57
CA MET A 218 -2.23 8.52 20.26
C MET A 218 -3.36 9.51 19.91
N GLU A 219 -4.46 9.51 20.67
CA GLU A 219 -5.56 10.47 20.55
C GLU A 219 -5.16 11.91 20.89
N HIS A 220 -4.16 12.08 21.77
CA HIS A 220 -3.81 13.35 22.44
C HIS A 220 -2.45 13.92 22.00
N GLY A 221 -2.05 13.68 20.74
CA GLY A 221 -0.81 14.20 20.17
C GLY A 221 -0.82 15.72 19.99
N ASN A 222 -0.34 16.46 20.99
CA ASN A 222 -0.17 17.92 20.94
C ASN A 222 0.51 18.35 19.63
N ALA A 223 -0.11 19.29 18.92
CA ALA A 223 0.39 19.93 17.72
C ALA A 223 -0.05 21.41 17.73
N ASP A 224 0.80 22.31 17.22
CA ASP A 224 0.50 23.74 17.15
C ASP A 224 -0.59 24.05 16.11
N ILE A 225 -0.70 23.21 15.07
CA ILE A 225 -1.70 23.29 14.03
C ILE A 225 -2.34 21.91 13.81
N GLN A 226 -3.51 21.69 14.38
CA GLN A 226 -4.38 20.57 14.04
C GLN A 226 -5.23 20.95 12.81
N MET A 227 -5.02 20.25 11.69
CA MET A 227 -5.66 20.55 10.41
C MET A 227 -7.19 20.51 10.51
N ALA A 228 -7.76 19.55 11.24
CA ALA A 228 -9.21 19.45 11.43
C ALA A 228 -9.82 20.64 12.19
N ASP A 229 -9.03 21.33 13.02
CA ASP A 229 -9.48 22.50 13.79
C ASP A 229 -9.30 23.80 13.01
N MET A 230 -8.22 23.92 12.24
CA MET A 230 -8.06 25.00 11.27
C MET A 230 -9.21 25.00 10.24
N PHE A 231 -9.75 23.84 9.86
CA PHE A 231 -10.96 23.78 9.03
C PHE A 231 -12.20 24.39 9.73
N ASN A 232 -12.28 24.49 11.06
CA ASN A 232 -13.35 25.25 11.72
C ASN A 232 -13.20 26.76 11.47
N THR A 233 -11.99 27.30 11.61
CA THR A 233 -11.72 28.75 11.58
C THR A 233 -11.56 29.33 10.17
N LEU A 234 -11.03 28.58 9.21
CA LEU A 234 -10.81 29.07 7.84
C LEU A 234 -12.11 29.48 7.13
N PRO A 235 -12.18 30.64 6.47
CA PRO A 235 -13.35 31.04 5.67
C PRO A 235 -13.50 30.21 4.38
N PHE A 236 -12.39 29.77 3.77
CA PHE A 236 -12.33 29.13 2.44
C PHE A 236 -12.88 30.00 1.29
N ASP A 237 -12.78 31.33 1.43
CA ASP A 237 -13.02 32.28 0.35
C ASP A 237 -11.84 32.34 -0.64
N ASN A 238 -12.08 32.87 -1.84
CA ASN A 238 -11.05 33.09 -2.88
C ASN A 238 -11.02 34.56 -3.37
N PRO A 239 -10.78 35.55 -2.49
CA PRO A 239 -10.65 36.95 -2.89
C PRO A 239 -9.33 37.17 -3.64
N ASP A 240 -9.38 37.98 -4.70
CA ASP A 240 -8.24 38.25 -5.58
C ASP A 240 -7.09 38.94 -4.82
N GLY A 241 -6.01 38.19 -4.58
CA GLY A 241 -4.79 38.66 -3.90
C GLY A 241 -3.87 39.55 -4.74
N GLY A 242 -4.31 40.04 -5.90
CA GLY A 242 -3.52 40.92 -6.78
C GLY A 242 -2.69 40.13 -7.79
N VAL A 243 -1.36 40.26 -7.76
CA VAL A 243 -0.47 39.47 -8.65
C VAL A 243 -0.42 38.00 -8.23
N TRP A 244 -0.31 37.75 -6.92
CA TRP A 244 -0.52 36.42 -6.35
C TRP A 244 -2.02 36.22 -6.09
N LYS A 245 -2.73 35.76 -7.13
CA LYS A 245 -4.20 35.69 -7.18
C LYS A 245 -4.90 35.08 -5.97
N GLN A 246 -4.25 34.17 -5.25
CA GLN A 246 -4.84 33.39 -4.14
C GLN A 246 -4.26 33.73 -2.77
N GLY A 247 -3.45 34.78 -2.67
CA GLY A 247 -2.78 35.19 -1.42
C GLY A 247 -3.08 36.62 -1.02
N PHE A 248 -2.04 37.43 -0.95
CA PHE A 248 -2.00 38.83 -0.56
C PHE A 248 -0.74 39.50 -1.16
N ASP A 249 -0.66 40.83 -1.18
CA ASP A 249 0.56 41.52 -1.61
C ASP A 249 1.65 41.39 -0.53
N ILE A 250 2.90 41.20 -0.94
CA ILE A 250 4.02 40.90 -0.04
C ILE A 250 4.99 42.06 -0.04
N HIS A 251 5.27 42.59 1.16
CA HIS A 251 6.20 43.69 1.38
C HIS A 251 7.43 43.22 2.15
N TYR A 252 8.55 43.91 1.93
CA TYR A 252 9.81 43.74 2.66
C TYR A 252 10.51 45.11 2.77
N ASN A 253 11.38 45.30 3.76
CA ASN A 253 12.29 46.45 3.82
C ASN A 253 13.62 46.06 3.16
N ASN A 254 14.29 47.01 2.49
CA ASN A 254 15.58 46.69 1.83
C ASN A 254 16.65 46.21 2.82
N ASP A 255 16.60 46.72 4.06
CA ASP A 255 17.56 46.48 5.12
C ASP A 255 17.36 45.13 5.87
N ASP A 256 16.29 44.39 5.56
CA ASP A 256 15.89 43.16 6.26
C ASP A 256 16.92 42.00 6.18
N TRP A 257 18.01 42.17 5.43
CA TRP A 257 19.10 41.19 5.26
C TRP A 257 20.49 41.78 5.52
N ASN A 258 20.60 43.05 5.98
CA ASN A 258 21.88 43.69 6.26
C ASN A 258 22.68 42.93 7.34
N ASP A 259 21.98 42.44 8.38
CA ASP A 259 22.57 41.67 9.49
C ASP A 259 22.53 40.15 9.26
N GLN A 260 21.79 39.66 8.26
CA GLN A 260 21.60 38.23 8.02
C GLN A 260 21.51 37.88 6.52
N LEU A 261 22.56 37.23 6.02
CA LEU A 261 22.72 36.74 4.65
C LEU A 261 21.48 36.00 4.11
N LEU A 262 20.92 36.49 3.00
CA LEU A 262 19.89 35.79 2.24
C LEU A 262 20.54 34.74 1.32
N GLN A 263 20.37 33.47 1.68
CA GLN A 263 20.86 32.32 0.91
C GLN A 263 19.75 31.77 0.02
N ILE A 264 19.99 31.67 -1.28
CA ILE A 264 18.98 31.28 -2.29
C ILE A 264 19.51 30.06 -3.06
N PHE A 265 18.81 28.94 -2.87
CA PHE A 265 19.08 27.67 -3.56
C PHE A 265 18.12 27.53 -4.73
N VAL A 266 18.62 27.76 -5.94
CA VAL A 266 17.88 27.46 -7.17
C VAL A 266 18.09 25.99 -7.50
N VAL A 267 17.03 25.20 -7.60
CA VAL A 267 17.08 23.74 -7.71
C VAL A 267 16.50 23.27 -9.06
N PRO A 268 17.33 23.07 -10.09
CA PRO A 268 16.89 22.55 -11.39
C PRO A 268 16.28 21.16 -11.30
N HIS A 269 15.11 20.97 -11.91
CA HIS A 269 14.42 19.68 -11.97
C HIS A 269 13.68 19.48 -13.31
N SER A 270 13.26 18.24 -13.55
CA SER A 270 12.38 17.86 -14.66
C SER A 270 11.40 16.83 -14.13
N HIS A 271 10.10 17.13 -14.15
CA HIS A 271 9.08 16.17 -13.74
C HIS A 271 8.79 15.21 -14.91
N ASN A 272 8.87 13.90 -14.68
CA ASN A 272 8.79 12.91 -15.75
C ASN A 272 7.75 11.84 -15.41
N ASP A 273 6.51 12.04 -15.89
CA ASP A 273 5.38 11.13 -15.66
C ASP A 273 5.64 9.73 -16.23
N PRO A 274 5.63 8.67 -15.40
CA PRO A 274 5.75 7.29 -15.86
C PRO A 274 4.49 6.73 -16.58
N GLY A 275 3.71 7.62 -17.20
CA GLY A 275 2.54 7.35 -18.04
C GLY A 275 1.37 8.30 -17.75
N TRP A 276 1.06 9.21 -18.66
CA TRP A 276 -0.01 10.21 -18.50
C TRP A 276 -0.69 10.57 -19.83
N LEU A 277 -0.08 11.46 -20.64
CA LEU A 277 -0.55 11.77 -22.00
C LEU A 277 0.01 10.81 -23.05
N LYS A 278 1.15 10.17 -22.74
CA LYS A 278 1.82 9.09 -23.49
C LYS A 278 2.10 7.92 -22.54
N THR A 279 2.43 6.75 -23.09
CA THR A 279 2.89 5.60 -22.30
C THR A 279 4.29 5.84 -21.72
N PHE A 280 4.69 5.08 -20.71
CA PHE A 280 6.04 5.09 -20.13
C PHE A 280 7.12 5.00 -21.21
N ASP A 281 7.05 3.99 -22.09
CA ASP A 281 8.05 3.78 -23.15
C ASP A 281 8.03 4.86 -24.24
N ALA A 282 6.88 5.50 -24.49
CA ALA A 282 6.79 6.61 -25.44
C ALA A 282 7.36 7.93 -24.87
N TYR A 283 7.07 8.27 -23.61
CA TYR A 283 7.75 9.39 -22.93
C TYR A 283 9.25 9.17 -22.85
N TYR A 284 9.69 7.93 -22.60
CA TYR A 284 11.11 7.58 -22.59
C TYR A 284 11.80 7.95 -23.92
N GLN A 285 11.29 7.45 -25.06
CA GLN A 285 11.96 7.68 -26.35
C GLN A 285 11.83 9.13 -26.83
N ASP A 286 10.66 9.77 -26.62
CA ASP A 286 10.40 11.11 -27.15
C ASP A 286 11.07 12.24 -26.36
N GLN A 287 11.26 12.06 -25.05
CA GLN A 287 11.58 13.16 -24.12
C GLN A 287 12.58 12.74 -23.03
N THR A 288 12.22 11.82 -22.13
CA THR A 288 12.98 11.56 -20.90
C THR A 288 14.40 11.04 -21.15
N ARG A 289 14.61 10.25 -22.20
CA ARG A 289 15.95 9.83 -22.63
C ARG A 289 16.84 11.02 -23.01
N HIS A 290 16.27 12.04 -23.65
CA HIS A 290 16.99 13.26 -24.02
C HIS A 290 17.31 14.14 -22.80
N VAL A 291 16.44 14.15 -21.77
CA VAL A 291 16.72 14.80 -20.49
C VAL A 291 17.94 14.16 -19.80
N LEU A 292 17.97 12.82 -19.70
CA LEU A 292 19.05 12.09 -19.03
C LEU A 292 20.37 12.10 -19.83
N ASP A 293 20.30 12.00 -21.16
CA ASP A 293 21.47 12.21 -22.02
C ASP A 293 22.00 13.66 -21.94
N GLY A 294 21.09 14.64 -21.95
CA GLY A 294 21.40 16.05 -21.74
C GLY A 294 22.12 16.27 -20.40
N MET A 295 21.56 15.73 -19.32
CA MET A 295 22.12 15.78 -17.96
C MET A 295 23.56 15.26 -17.91
N THR A 296 23.85 14.06 -18.46
CA THR A 296 25.24 13.55 -18.44
C THR A 296 26.23 14.48 -19.14
N LYS A 297 25.84 15.08 -20.27
CA LYS A 297 26.74 15.99 -20.99
C LYS A 297 26.86 17.35 -20.28
N LYS A 298 25.72 17.93 -19.89
CA LYS A 298 25.61 19.34 -19.49
C LYS A 298 25.98 19.58 -18.04
N MET A 299 25.75 18.64 -17.14
CA MET A 299 26.17 18.79 -15.75
C MET A 299 27.70 18.80 -15.58
N ALA A 300 28.41 18.07 -16.45
CA ALA A 300 29.87 17.98 -16.45
C ALA A 300 30.60 19.20 -17.09
N GLU A 301 29.88 20.13 -17.72
CA GLU A 301 30.48 21.32 -18.34
C GLU A 301 30.88 22.42 -17.33
N ASP A 302 30.24 22.47 -16.15
CA ASP A 302 30.52 23.46 -15.09
C ASP A 302 30.18 22.86 -13.72
N PRO A 303 31.14 22.75 -12.77
CA PRO A 303 30.92 22.11 -11.47
C PRO A 303 29.95 22.89 -10.57
N ARG A 304 29.58 24.13 -10.92
CA ARG A 304 28.56 24.92 -10.20
C ARG A 304 27.13 24.48 -10.52
N ARG A 305 26.91 23.63 -11.52
CA ARG A 305 25.57 23.15 -11.92
C ARG A 305 25.08 22.07 -10.95
N ALA A 306 23.85 22.23 -10.45
CA ALA A 306 23.13 21.24 -9.64
C ALA A 306 21.81 20.81 -10.32
N PHE A 307 21.33 19.60 -10.03
CA PHE A 307 20.08 19.05 -10.57
C PHE A 307 19.49 17.97 -9.64
N VAL A 308 18.16 17.85 -9.57
CA VAL A 308 17.46 16.77 -8.84
C VAL A 308 16.66 15.86 -9.78
N TRP A 309 16.62 14.56 -9.49
CA TRP A 309 15.88 13.55 -10.25
C TRP A 309 15.00 12.70 -9.34
N ALA A 310 13.73 12.47 -9.69
CA ALA A 310 12.78 11.72 -8.85
C ALA A 310 12.53 10.28 -9.32
N GLU A 311 12.07 10.10 -10.56
CA GLU A 311 11.43 8.86 -10.98
C GLU A 311 12.46 7.77 -11.36
N VAL A 312 12.73 6.84 -10.44
CA VAL A 312 13.78 5.81 -10.62
C VAL A 312 13.46 4.84 -11.75
N SER A 313 12.19 4.59 -12.06
CA SER A 313 11.77 3.76 -13.21
C SER A 313 12.40 4.21 -14.55
N PHE A 314 12.38 5.51 -14.83
CA PHE A 314 13.02 6.08 -16.04
C PHE A 314 14.55 6.03 -15.97
N LEU A 315 15.13 6.34 -14.81
CA LEU A 315 16.59 6.27 -14.62
C LEU A 315 17.10 4.83 -14.79
N ALA A 316 16.37 3.84 -14.30
CA ALA A 316 16.67 2.41 -14.45
C ALA A 316 16.57 1.95 -15.92
N LYS A 317 15.54 2.41 -16.65
CA LYS A 317 15.42 2.15 -18.09
C LYS A 317 16.59 2.77 -18.87
N TRP A 318 16.88 4.05 -18.66
CA TRP A 318 18.03 4.73 -19.29
C TRP A 318 19.35 4.05 -18.95
N TRP A 319 19.54 3.65 -17.69
CA TRP A 319 20.75 2.98 -17.24
C TRP A 319 21.00 1.68 -17.97
N ASN A 320 19.96 0.91 -18.28
CA ASN A 320 20.11 -0.33 -19.05
C ASN A 320 20.52 -0.05 -20.50
N ASP A 321 19.87 0.92 -21.16
CA ASP A 321 20.07 1.27 -22.58
C ASP A 321 21.40 2.04 -22.84
N THR A 322 22.01 2.66 -21.83
CA THR A 322 23.15 3.59 -21.99
C THR A 322 24.54 2.95 -21.81
N ASN A 323 25.59 3.59 -22.32
CA ASN A 323 26.97 3.04 -22.30
C ASN A 323 27.64 3.14 -20.91
N LYS A 324 28.74 2.39 -20.70
CA LYS A 324 29.47 2.39 -19.39
C LYS A 324 30.02 3.76 -19.00
N GLU A 325 30.39 4.59 -19.98
CA GLU A 325 30.94 5.94 -19.78
C GLU A 325 29.90 6.88 -19.14
N LYS A 326 28.72 7.03 -19.77
CA LYS A 326 27.59 7.79 -19.22
C LYS A 326 27.17 7.31 -17.82
N ARG A 327 27.22 6.00 -17.57
CA ARG A 327 26.97 5.42 -16.24
C ARG A 327 27.99 5.89 -15.19
N GLN A 328 29.27 6.03 -15.56
CA GLN A 328 30.28 6.59 -14.64
C GLN A 328 30.14 8.11 -14.46
N ILE A 329 29.69 8.84 -15.48
CA ILE A 329 29.41 10.28 -15.35
C ILE A 329 28.29 10.52 -14.33
N ILE A 330 27.16 9.80 -14.39
CA ILE A 330 26.10 9.88 -13.37
C ILE A 330 26.65 9.57 -11.96
N LYS A 331 27.46 8.52 -11.82
CA LYS A 331 28.13 8.19 -10.54
C LYS A 331 29.03 9.31 -10.03
N SER A 332 29.76 9.98 -10.93
CA SER A 332 30.61 11.10 -10.58
C SER A 332 29.80 12.33 -10.14
N LEU A 333 28.70 12.62 -10.84
CA LEU A 333 27.80 13.74 -10.52
C LEU A 333 27.08 13.56 -9.19
N ILE A 334 26.68 12.33 -8.85
CA ILE A 334 26.12 11.99 -7.53
C ILE A 334 27.20 12.10 -6.45
N LYS A 335 28.40 11.56 -6.69
CA LYS A 335 29.51 11.65 -5.73
C LYS A 335 29.99 13.10 -5.49
N SER A 336 29.85 14.00 -6.46
CA SER A 336 30.19 15.42 -6.30
C SER A 336 29.06 16.29 -5.74
N GLY A 337 27.87 15.73 -5.49
CA GLY A 337 26.70 16.49 -5.05
C GLY A 337 26.11 17.41 -6.12
N GLN A 338 26.49 17.24 -7.39
CA GLN A 338 25.89 17.94 -8.53
C GLN A 338 24.56 17.33 -8.98
N LEU A 339 24.40 16.02 -8.82
CA LEU A 339 23.15 15.31 -9.09
C LEU A 339 22.65 14.67 -7.80
N GLU A 340 21.40 14.92 -7.46
CA GLU A 340 20.73 14.34 -6.29
C GLU A 340 19.50 13.54 -6.72
N ILE A 341 19.32 12.36 -6.13
CA ILE A 341 18.13 11.54 -6.35
C ILE A 341 17.15 11.81 -5.21
N VAL A 342 16.06 12.50 -5.54
CA VAL A 342 14.94 12.83 -4.64
C VAL A 342 13.88 11.71 -4.67
N THR A 343 13.18 11.49 -3.56
CA THR A 343 12.34 10.32 -3.22
C THR A 343 13.08 8.97 -3.21
N GLY A 344 13.76 8.63 -4.31
CA GLY A 344 14.33 7.31 -4.58
C GLY A 344 13.29 6.21 -4.86
N GLY A 345 12.01 6.56 -4.95
CA GLY A 345 10.93 5.64 -5.31
C GLY A 345 10.93 5.27 -6.79
N TRP A 346 10.35 4.12 -7.14
CA TRP A 346 10.17 3.72 -8.54
C TRP A 346 9.34 4.76 -9.32
N VAL A 347 8.37 5.38 -8.66
CA VAL A 347 7.51 6.46 -9.15
C VAL A 347 7.23 7.48 -8.04
N MET A 348 6.77 8.68 -8.42
CA MET A 348 6.04 9.56 -7.51
C MET A 348 4.60 9.04 -7.40
N THR A 349 4.28 8.41 -6.28
CA THR A 349 3.02 7.66 -6.08
C THR A 349 1.80 8.58 -5.93
N ASP A 350 0.62 8.06 -6.23
CA ASP A 350 -0.62 8.56 -5.63
C ASP A 350 -0.63 8.29 -4.13
N GLU A 351 -1.33 9.15 -3.40
CA GLU A 351 -1.42 9.16 -1.94
C GLU A 351 -2.87 9.22 -1.45
N ALA A 352 -3.85 9.27 -2.35
CA ALA A 352 -5.27 9.10 -2.03
C ALA A 352 -5.74 7.64 -2.18
N ASN A 353 -5.39 6.94 -3.27
CA ASN A 353 -5.95 5.62 -3.59
C ASN A 353 -4.98 4.46 -3.31
N SER A 354 -3.67 4.70 -3.32
CA SER A 354 -2.65 3.68 -3.08
C SER A 354 -2.77 3.10 -1.66
N HIS A 355 -2.62 1.77 -1.53
CA HIS A 355 -2.51 1.12 -0.23
C HIS A 355 -1.06 1.18 0.26
N TYR A 356 -0.84 1.23 1.58
CA TYR A 356 0.48 1.42 2.16
C TYR A 356 1.47 0.30 1.79
N THR A 357 0.97 -0.90 1.45
CA THR A 357 1.78 -2.02 0.91
C THR A 357 2.40 -1.67 -0.43
N ALA A 358 1.63 -1.20 -1.41
CA ALA A 358 2.16 -0.80 -2.71
C ALA A 358 3.04 0.46 -2.64
N MET A 359 2.68 1.43 -1.76
CA MET A 359 3.52 2.60 -1.48
C MET A 359 4.90 2.19 -0.94
N LEU A 360 4.95 1.19 -0.06
CA LEU A 360 6.20 0.65 0.47
C LEU A 360 6.93 -0.21 -0.58
N ASP A 361 6.23 -1.09 -1.32
CA ASP A 361 6.86 -1.99 -2.29
C ASP A 361 7.50 -1.23 -3.47
N GLN A 362 6.98 -0.06 -3.86
CA GLN A 362 7.58 0.81 -4.89
C GLN A 362 8.79 1.61 -4.35
N LEU A 363 8.75 2.06 -3.09
CA LEU A 363 9.91 2.66 -2.40
C LEU A 363 11.06 1.64 -2.29
N ILE A 364 10.77 0.41 -1.84
CA ILE A 364 11.76 -0.68 -1.76
C ILE A 364 12.37 -0.98 -3.14
N GLU A 365 11.57 -1.06 -4.21
CA GLU A 365 12.11 -1.39 -5.54
C GLU A 365 13.03 -0.29 -6.08
N GLY A 366 12.65 0.98 -5.91
CA GLY A 366 13.48 2.13 -6.28
C GLY A 366 14.78 2.20 -5.47
N HIS A 367 14.70 2.13 -4.14
CA HIS A 367 15.88 2.18 -3.25
C HIS A 367 16.80 0.96 -3.43
N GLN A 368 16.27 -0.25 -3.63
CA GLN A 368 17.10 -1.42 -3.96
C GLN A 368 17.74 -1.28 -5.34
N TRP A 369 17.06 -0.71 -6.33
CA TRP A 369 17.68 -0.42 -7.63
C TRP A 369 18.81 0.59 -7.49
N LEU A 370 18.59 1.68 -6.74
CA LEU A 370 19.60 2.69 -6.45
C LEU A 370 20.79 2.07 -5.72
N HIS A 371 20.64 1.49 -4.54
CA HIS A 371 21.76 0.96 -3.74
C HIS A 371 22.76 0.09 -4.53
N ARG A 372 22.27 -0.74 -5.48
CA ARG A 372 23.10 -1.58 -6.36
C ARG A 372 23.84 -0.81 -7.47
N ASN A 373 23.28 0.28 -7.95
CA ASN A 373 23.77 1.02 -9.13
C ASN A 373 24.39 2.37 -8.76
N LEU A 374 23.72 3.15 -7.90
CA LEU A 374 23.97 4.53 -7.48
C LEU A 374 23.73 4.65 -5.96
N ALA A 375 24.79 4.77 -5.17
CA ALA A 375 24.76 4.47 -3.73
C ALA A 375 24.06 5.49 -2.80
N TRP A 376 23.17 6.36 -3.30
CA TRP A 376 22.54 7.44 -2.52
C TRP A 376 21.13 7.80 -3.01
N ALA A 377 20.23 8.10 -2.07
CA ALA A 377 18.83 8.48 -2.31
C ALA A 377 18.32 9.27 -1.09
N ILE A 378 17.54 10.34 -1.30
CA ILE A 378 17.04 11.23 -0.22
C ILE A 378 15.69 11.85 -0.56
N ASP A 379 15.08 12.53 0.43
CA ASP A 379 14.06 13.60 0.33
C ASP A 379 12.88 13.46 -0.71
N PRO A 380 11.66 13.12 -0.26
CA PRO A 380 10.51 12.73 -1.10
C PRO A 380 9.43 13.82 -1.30
N PHE A 381 8.56 13.61 -2.30
CA PHE A 381 7.44 14.52 -2.63
C PHE A 381 6.04 13.88 -2.51
N GLY A 382 5.14 14.48 -1.70
CA GLY A 382 3.75 14.01 -1.61
C GLY A 382 2.89 14.52 -0.44
N HIS A 383 1.63 14.05 -0.35
CA HIS A 383 0.62 14.49 0.62
C HIS A 383 -0.34 13.37 1.14
N THR A 384 0.13 12.57 2.09
CA THR A 384 -0.70 11.89 3.10
C THR A 384 0.13 11.68 4.36
N SER A 385 -0.49 11.73 5.54
CA SER A 385 0.24 11.50 6.80
C SER A 385 0.84 10.08 6.87
N THR A 386 0.26 9.13 6.13
CA THR A 386 0.85 7.78 5.96
C THR A 386 2.16 7.81 5.16
N MET A 387 2.29 8.68 4.16
CA MET A 387 3.53 8.84 3.39
C MET A 387 4.61 9.42 4.30
N ALA A 388 4.34 10.54 4.99
CA ALA A 388 5.24 11.14 5.96
C ALA A 388 5.83 10.11 6.97
N TYR A 389 4.97 9.21 7.50
CA TYR A 389 5.39 8.09 8.35
C TYR A 389 6.33 7.09 7.62
N LEU A 390 5.94 6.62 6.43
CA LEU A 390 6.73 5.65 5.65
C LEU A 390 8.13 6.17 5.29
N LEU A 391 8.26 7.47 5.07
CA LEU A 391 9.50 8.13 4.65
C LEU A 391 10.48 8.31 5.81
N GLN A 392 10.01 8.79 6.96
CA GLN A 392 10.79 8.86 8.19
C GLN A 392 11.18 7.45 8.67
N GLY A 393 10.29 6.46 8.52
CA GLY A 393 10.61 5.03 8.68
C GLY A 393 11.56 4.46 7.62
N SER A 394 11.72 5.12 6.48
CA SER A 394 12.70 4.82 5.44
C SER A 394 14.03 5.58 5.62
N GLY A 395 14.18 6.39 6.68
CA GLY A 395 15.40 7.13 6.98
C GLY A 395 15.47 8.54 6.37
N LEU A 396 14.35 9.08 5.87
CA LEU A 396 14.28 10.41 5.26
C LEU A 396 13.71 11.42 6.26
N HIS A 397 14.52 12.39 6.67
CA HIS A 397 14.17 13.35 7.74
C HIS A 397 13.53 14.66 7.24
N HIS A 398 13.52 14.86 5.93
CA HIS A 398 12.93 16.00 5.24
C HIS A 398 11.89 15.50 4.21
N MET A 399 10.91 16.34 3.87
CA MET A 399 10.05 16.16 2.70
C MET A 399 9.55 17.50 2.14
N LEU A 400 9.31 17.58 0.83
CA LEU A 400 8.76 18.78 0.18
C LEU A 400 7.40 18.48 -0.46
N ILE A 401 6.47 19.44 -0.34
CA ILE A 401 5.05 19.19 -0.63
C ILE A 401 4.44 20.39 -1.37
N GLN A 402 3.58 20.14 -2.39
CA GLN A 402 3.05 21.21 -3.27
C GLN A 402 1.52 21.27 -3.40
N ARG A 403 0.81 20.18 -3.76
CA ARG A 403 -0.63 20.23 -4.09
C ARG A 403 -1.57 20.29 -2.87
N VAL A 404 -1.49 21.38 -2.12
CA VAL A 404 -2.40 21.75 -1.01
C VAL A 404 -3.45 22.75 -1.49
N HIS A 405 -4.64 22.71 -0.90
CA HIS A 405 -5.72 23.67 -1.12
C HIS A 405 -5.23 25.13 -0.95
N TYR A 406 -5.57 26.01 -1.89
CA TYR A 406 -5.07 27.39 -1.94
C TYR A 406 -5.32 28.20 -0.65
N ALA A 407 -6.50 28.13 -0.05
CA ALA A 407 -6.82 28.79 1.23
C ALA A 407 -5.90 28.34 2.40
N ILE A 408 -5.47 27.08 2.42
CA ILE A 408 -4.53 26.56 3.41
C ILE A 408 -3.13 27.13 3.17
N LYS A 409 -2.66 27.14 1.90
CA LYS A 409 -1.39 27.80 1.52
C LYS A 409 -1.38 29.27 1.95
N LYS A 410 -2.47 30.00 1.70
CA LYS A 410 -2.65 31.41 2.11
C LYS A 410 -2.50 31.57 3.63
N GLN A 411 -3.18 30.73 4.42
CA GLN A 411 -3.11 30.77 5.88
C GLN A 411 -1.72 30.42 6.42
N PHE A 412 -1.09 29.37 5.89
CA PHE A 412 0.27 28.97 6.28
C PHE A 412 1.31 30.02 5.90
N SER A 413 1.10 30.71 4.77
CA SER A 413 1.95 31.83 4.35
C SER A 413 1.80 33.05 5.26
N ALA A 414 0.56 33.40 5.65
CA ALA A 414 0.28 34.51 6.56
C ALA A 414 0.79 34.26 7.99
N ASN A 415 0.77 33.01 8.45
CA ASN A 415 1.27 32.59 9.76
C ASN A 415 2.77 32.22 9.76
N ILE A 416 3.46 32.33 8.62
CA ILE A 416 4.85 31.89 8.42
C ILE A 416 5.06 30.47 8.97
N SER A 417 4.22 29.52 8.54
CA SER A 417 4.17 28.13 9.00
C SER A 417 4.28 27.11 7.87
N LEU A 418 4.76 27.54 6.69
CA LEU A 418 4.99 26.66 5.52
C LEU A 418 6.12 25.64 5.75
N GLU A 419 7.07 25.94 6.63
CA GLU A 419 8.08 25.01 7.14
C GLU A 419 7.60 24.49 8.50
N PHE A 420 7.39 23.18 8.65
CA PHE A 420 6.77 22.58 9.85
C PHE A 420 7.20 21.13 10.11
N LEU A 421 7.02 20.65 11.34
CA LEU A 421 7.17 19.23 11.69
C LEU A 421 5.83 18.53 11.45
N TRP A 422 5.73 17.68 10.44
CA TRP A 422 4.51 16.90 10.20
C TRP A 422 4.48 15.70 11.13
N ARG A 423 3.49 15.67 12.03
CA ARG A 423 3.27 14.65 13.06
C ARG A 423 2.10 13.74 12.71
N GLN A 424 2.26 12.45 13.01
CA GLN A 424 1.27 11.41 12.72
C GLN A 424 0.62 10.90 14.00
N ASN A 425 1.36 10.27 14.92
CA ASN A 425 0.79 9.77 16.18
C ASN A 425 1.74 9.59 17.39
N ASP A 426 3.05 9.40 17.21
CA ASP A 426 3.89 8.74 18.22
C ASP A 426 4.64 9.66 19.20
N GLU A 427 4.02 10.75 19.67
CA GLU A 427 4.64 11.77 20.54
C GLU A 427 5.86 12.48 19.91
N GLY A 428 6.03 12.40 18.58
CA GLY A 428 7.00 13.18 17.81
C GLY A 428 8.29 12.47 17.38
N LYS A 429 8.29 11.13 17.29
CA LYS A 429 9.46 10.34 16.86
C LYS A 429 9.40 10.06 15.34
N THR A 430 8.18 10.04 14.78
CA THR A 430 7.88 10.03 13.33
C THR A 430 7.79 11.41 12.70
N ASP A 431 7.95 12.49 13.49
CA ASP A 431 7.97 13.86 12.98
C ASP A 431 9.03 14.02 11.87
N ILE A 432 8.57 14.40 10.67
CA ILE A 432 9.40 14.71 9.50
C ILE A 432 9.33 16.21 9.21
N LEU A 433 10.46 16.84 8.87
CA LEU A 433 10.51 18.27 8.61
C LEU A 433 10.05 18.55 7.18
N CYS A 434 8.97 19.32 7.07
CA CYS A 434 8.17 19.44 5.86
C CYS A 434 8.19 20.87 5.32
N HIS A 435 8.47 21.02 4.01
CA HIS A 435 8.40 22.30 3.31
C HIS A 435 7.18 22.33 2.37
N MET A 436 6.16 23.12 2.72
CA MET A 436 5.05 23.43 1.82
C MET A 436 5.41 24.59 0.90
N MET A 437 5.44 24.33 -0.40
CA MET A 437 5.58 25.40 -1.40
C MET A 437 4.35 26.35 -1.36
N PRO A 438 4.52 27.68 -1.44
CA PRO A 438 3.44 28.65 -1.16
C PRO A 438 2.43 28.83 -2.30
N PHE A 439 2.84 28.62 -3.55
CA PHE A 439 2.10 29.11 -4.72
C PHE A 439 1.35 27.99 -5.48
N TYR A 440 0.63 28.38 -6.53
CA TYR A 440 -0.34 27.55 -7.25
C TYR A 440 0.24 26.26 -7.86
N SER A 441 1.47 26.32 -8.38
CA SER A 441 2.09 25.25 -9.18
C SER A 441 3.61 25.15 -8.95
N TYR A 442 4.24 24.11 -9.50
CA TYR A 442 5.70 23.89 -9.47
C TYR A 442 6.42 24.37 -10.74
N ASP A 443 5.70 24.90 -11.73
CA ASP A 443 6.32 25.49 -12.93
C ASP A 443 7.04 26.81 -12.59
N ILE A 444 8.12 27.12 -13.30
CA ILE A 444 8.98 28.30 -13.09
C ILE A 444 8.20 29.62 -12.84
N PRO A 445 7.10 29.94 -13.58
CA PRO A 445 6.22 31.07 -13.26
C PRO A 445 5.69 31.12 -11.81
N HIS A 446 5.48 29.99 -11.16
CA HIS A 446 4.94 29.89 -9.80
C HIS A 446 5.97 29.44 -8.75
N THR A 447 7.26 29.40 -9.07
CA THR A 447 8.31 29.02 -8.09
C THR A 447 9.25 30.14 -7.70
N CYS A 448 9.46 31.15 -8.55
CA CYS A 448 10.40 32.24 -8.25
C CYS A 448 9.88 33.24 -7.21
N GLY A 449 8.56 33.45 -7.14
CA GLY A 449 7.94 34.49 -6.32
C GLY A 449 6.46 34.70 -6.64
N PRO A 450 5.82 35.72 -6.05
CA PRO A 450 4.37 35.92 -6.09
C PRO A 450 3.79 36.40 -7.43
N ASP A 451 4.58 37.02 -8.33
CA ASP A 451 4.09 37.54 -9.61
C ASP A 451 4.53 36.64 -10.78
N PRO A 452 3.66 35.74 -11.29
CA PRO A 452 4.03 34.84 -12.38
C PRO A 452 4.28 35.54 -13.71
N LYS A 453 3.79 36.78 -13.89
CA LYS A 453 4.17 37.65 -15.02
C LYS A 453 5.64 38.03 -14.98
N ILE A 454 6.23 38.13 -13.79
CA ILE A 454 7.67 38.39 -13.60
C ILE A 454 8.43 37.08 -13.70
N CYS A 455 8.06 36.05 -12.93
CA CYS A 455 8.79 34.78 -12.90
C CYS A 455 8.86 34.07 -14.26
N CYS A 456 7.81 34.16 -15.08
CA CYS A 456 7.84 33.61 -16.45
C CYS A 456 8.93 34.23 -17.34
N GLN A 457 9.36 35.46 -17.05
CA GLN A 457 10.47 36.12 -17.77
C GLN A 457 11.87 35.56 -17.40
N PHE A 458 11.92 34.57 -16.50
CA PHE A 458 13.11 33.81 -16.14
C PHE A 458 12.96 32.31 -16.46
N ASP A 459 11.88 31.91 -17.13
CA ASP A 459 11.82 30.62 -17.83
C ASP A 459 12.41 30.78 -19.24
N PHE A 460 13.71 30.51 -19.40
CA PHE A 460 14.40 30.75 -20.66
C PHE A 460 14.02 29.76 -21.78
N LYS A 461 13.24 28.70 -21.51
CA LYS A 461 12.61 27.88 -22.58
C LYS A 461 11.54 28.68 -23.35
N ARG A 462 11.00 29.74 -22.75
CA ARG A 462 9.95 30.61 -23.32
C ARG A 462 10.51 31.80 -24.11
N LEU A 463 11.80 31.76 -24.47
CA LEU A 463 12.44 32.78 -25.31
C LEU A 463 11.74 32.92 -26.68
N PRO A 464 11.62 34.15 -27.23
CA PRO A 464 10.97 34.39 -28.51
C PRO A 464 11.53 33.51 -29.65
N GLY A 465 10.63 32.96 -30.48
CA GLY A 465 10.96 31.97 -31.51
C GLY A 465 10.81 30.51 -31.06
N GLY A 466 10.66 30.25 -29.76
CA GLY A 466 10.29 28.93 -29.22
C GLY A 466 8.83 28.54 -29.45
N ARG A 467 8.49 27.29 -29.15
CA ARG A 467 7.09 26.76 -29.19
C ARG A 467 6.25 27.14 -27.97
N VAL A 468 6.88 27.62 -26.90
CA VAL A 468 6.23 27.97 -25.62
C VAL A 468 6.46 29.46 -25.36
N SER A 469 5.46 30.13 -24.78
CA SER A 469 5.51 31.56 -24.46
C SER A 469 4.92 31.83 -23.06
N CYS A 470 5.02 33.08 -22.60
CA CYS A 470 4.43 33.50 -21.33
C CYS A 470 2.96 33.93 -21.50
N PRO A 471 2.00 33.28 -20.80
CA PRO A 471 0.58 33.65 -20.83
C PRO A 471 0.32 35.13 -20.51
N TRP A 472 1.13 35.71 -19.61
CA TRP A 472 1.06 37.11 -19.19
C TRP A 472 1.67 38.11 -20.19
N ARG A 473 1.96 37.67 -21.43
CA ARG A 473 2.36 38.49 -22.60
C ARG A 473 3.70 39.24 -22.50
N VAL A 474 4.43 39.10 -21.40
CA VAL A 474 5.83 39.58 -21.28
C VAL A 474 6.77 38.38 -21.42
N PRO A 475 7.56 38.26 -22.50
CA PRO A 475 8.48 37.15 -22.68
C PRO A 475 9.77 37.32 -21.85
N PRO A 476 10.51 36.24 -21.57
CA PRO A 476 11.90 36.32 -21.11
C PRO A 476 12.80 37.00 -22.16
N GLN A 477 13.96 37.47 -21.71
CA GLN A 477 14.99 38.10 -22.54
C GLN A 477 16.34 37.43 -22.26
N PRO A 478 17.23 37.25 -23.26
CA PRO A 478 18.60 36.80 -23.00
C PRO A 478 19.33 37.77 -22.07
N ILE A 479 20.11 37.24 -21.13
CA ILE A 479 20.85 38.05 -20.16
C ILE A 479 22.15 38.54 -20.77
N THR A 480 22.29 39.85 -20.94
CA THR A 480 23.48 40.54 -21.47
C THR A 480 24.14 41.38 -20.39
N VAL A 481 25.36 41.87 -20.65
CA VAL A 481 26.06 42.79 -19.73
C VAL A 481 25.23 44.06 -19.49
N ASP A 482 24.50 44.52 -20.50
CA ASP A 482 23.69 45.74 -20.48
C ASP A 482 22.41 45.60 -19.66
N ASN A 483 21.81 44.40 -19.60
CA ASN A 483 20.54 44.18 -18.91
C ASN A 483 20.66 43.45 -17.56
N VAL A 484 21.77 42.77 -17.27
CA VAL A 484 21.90 41.87 -16.11
C VAL A 484 21.54 42.53 -14.78
N GLN A 485 21.93 43.79 -14.55
CA GLN A 485 21.54 44.54 -13.34
C GLN A 485 20.02 44.63 -13.18
N SER A 486 19.32 45.13 -14.21
CA SER A 486 17.86 45.29 -14.17
C SER A 486 17.13 43.95 -14.04
N ARG A 487 17.67 42.88 -14.64
CA ARG A 487 17.09 41.53 -14.58
C ARG A 487 17.34 40.86 -13.23
N ALA A 488 18.53 41.04 -12.66
CA ALA A 488 18.87 40.56 -11.33
C ALA A 488 18.03 41.24 -10.26
N GLN A 489 17.87 42.57 -10.30
CA GLN A 489 17.02 43.33 -9.39
C GLN A 489 15.56 42.86 -9.44
N LEU A 490 15.01 42.64 -10.65
CA LEU A 490 13.62 42.18 -10.83
C LEU A 490 13.40 40.74 -10.34
N LEU A 491 14.41 39.85 -10.45
CA LEU A 491 14.34 38.50 -9.88
C LEU A 491 14.52 38.52 -8.36
N LEU A 492 15.41 39.38 -7.86
CA LEU A 492 15.69 39.53 -6.43
C LEU A 492 14.49 40.09 -5.66
N ASP A 493 13.70 40.99 -6.25
CA ASP A 493 12.39 41.42 -5.69
C ASP A 493 11.48 40.21 -5.42
N GLN A 494 11.39 39.29 -6.38
CA GLN A 494 10.56 38.09 -6.26
C GLN A 494 11.10 37.11 -5.21
N TYR A 495 12.42 36.94 -5.14
CA TYR A 495 13.09 36.15 -4.10
C TYR A 495 12.90 36.76 -2.70
N ARG A 496 13.10 38.08 -2.55
CA ARG A 496 12.91 38.83 -1.29
C ARG A 496 11.45 38.82 -0.82
N LYS A 497 10.48 38.83 -1.73
CA LYS A 497 9.07 38.59 -1.41
C LYS A 497 8.82 37.14 -0.98
N LYS A 498 9.34 36.16 -1.71
CA LYS A 498 9.12 34.74 -1.40
C LYS A 498 9.71 34.35 -0.03
N SER A 499 10.88 34.88 0.35
CA SER A 499 11.49 34.59 1.65
C SER A 499 10.72 35.13 2.86
N LYS A 500 9.83 36.12 2.69
CA LYS A 500 8.93 36.58 3.78
C LYS A 500 7.82 35.60 4.16
N LEU A 501 7.67 34.50 3.43
CA LEU A 501 6.70 33.45 3.75
C LEU A 501 7.32 32.31 4.61
N PHE A 502 8.62 32.41 4.91
CA PHE A 502 9.44 31.39 5.57
C PHE A 502 10.16 31.92 6.81
N ARG A 503 10.63 31.03 7.69
CA ARG A 503 11.19 31.42 9.00
C ARG A 503 12.68 31.75 8.96
N THR A 504 13.40 31.22 7.98
CA THR A 504 14.85 31.35 7.87
C THR A 504 15.26 32.30 6.74
N SER A 505 16.50 32.79 6.75
CA SER A 505 17.08 33.51 5.60
C SER A 505 17.51 32.59 4.45
N VAL A 506 16.96 31.37 4.37
CA VAL A 506 17.31 30.36 3.37
C VAL A 506 16.09 30.07 2.51
N LEU A 507 16.22 30.33 1.20
CA LEU A 507 15.13 30.27 0.24
C LEU A 507 15.33 29.15 -0.78
N LEU A 508 14.33 28.27 -0.89
CA LEU A 508 14.23 27.28 -1.96
C LEU A 508 13.54 27.86 -3.20
N VAL A 509 14.11 27.65 -4.38
CA VAL A 509 13.54 28.06 -5.68
C VAL A 509 13.64 26.91 -6.69
N PRO A 510 12.62 26.05 -6.82
CA PRO A 510 12.61 25.00 -7.84
C PRO A 510 12.62 25.61 -9.25
N LEU A 511 13.46 25.06 -10.15
CA LEU A 511 13.63 25.53 -11.52
C LEU A 511 13.30 24.39 -12.50
N GLY A 512 12.00 24.15 -12.72
CA GLY A 512 11.52 23.08 -13.57
C GLY A 512 10.03 23.22 -13.88
N ASP A 513 9.51 22.19 -14.55
CA ASP A 513 8.15 22.05 -15.09
C ASP A 513 8.06 20.60 -15.64
N ASP A 514 6.96 20.24 -16.29
CA ASP A 514 6.79 18.94 -16.94
C ASP A 514 7.81 18.72 -18.09
N PHE A 515 8.53 17.59 -18.09
CA PHE A 515 9.50 17.13 -19.10
C PHE A 515 10.48 18.22 -19.61
N ARG A 516 10.96 19.06 -18.68
CA ARG A 516 11.98 20.10 -18.94
C ARG A 516 13.37 19.50 -19.15
N TYR A 517 14.29 20.32 -19.65
CA TYR A 517 15.68 19.95 -19.93
C TYR A 517 15.83 18.89 -21.05
N ASP A 518 14.87 18.87 -21.98
CA ASP A 518 14.75 17.91 -23.10
C ASP A 518 15.72 18.16 -24.28
N THR A 519 16.28 19.37 -24.38
CA THR A 519 17.07 19.81 -25.54
C THR A 519 18.36 20.53 -25.11
N PRO A 520 19.51 20.31 -25.77
CA PRO A 520 20.79 20.91 -25.36
C PRO A 520 20.77 22.45 -25.28
N GLN A 521 20.04 23.10 -26.19
CA GLN A 521 19.84 24.54 -26.23
C GLN A 521 19.13 25.04 -24.96
N GLU A 522 18.20 24.26 -24.41
CA GLU A 522 17.42 24.62 -23.23
C GLU A 522 18.29 24.52 -21.96
N TRP A 523 19.16 23.51 -21.85
CA TRP A 523 20.20 23.46 -20.82
C TRP A 523 21.09 24.71 -20.86
N ASP A 524 21.61 25.07 -22.04
CA ASP A 524 22.50 26.21 -22.22
C ASP A 524 21.80 27.55 -21.95
N GLN A 525 20.53 27.68 -22.34
CA GLN A 525 19.71 28.86 -22.06
C GLN A 525 19.38 28.98 -20.57
N GLN A 526 18.99 27.90 -19.89
CA GLN A 526 18.68 27.94 -18.47
C GLN A 526 19.94 28.24 -17.66
N PHE A 527 20.95 27.36 -17.71
CA PHE A 527 22.15 27.50 -16.88
C PHE A 527 22.97 28.74 -17.25
N GLY A 528 23.11 29.07 -18.54
CA GLY A 528 23.91 30.21 -18.99
C GLY A 528 23.32 31.58 -18.61
N ASN A 529 21.99 31.74 -18.64
CA ASN A 529 21.35 32.99 -18.23
C ASN A 529 21.26 33.12 -16.71
N TYR A 530 20.88 32.06 -15.99
CA TYR A 530 20.86 32.08 -14.53
C TYR A 530 22.25 32.32 -13.93
N GLN A 531 23.31 31.70 -14.47
CA GLN A 531 24.66 31.92 -13.96
C GLN A 531 25.13 33.38 -14.11
N ARG A 532 24.76 34.07 -15.21
CA ARG A 532 25.04 35.52 -15.37
C ARG A 532 24.33 36.36 -14.31
N ILE A 533 23.09 36.01 -13.97
CA ILE A 533 22.35 36.66 -12.89
C ILE A 533 23.00 36.36 -11.52
N PHE A 534 23.43 35.12 -11.28
CA PHE A 534 24.09 34.72 -10.02
C PHE A 534 25.44 35.40 -9.84
N ASP A 535 26.26 35.44 -10.88
CA ASP A 535 27.58 36.09 -10.86
C ASP A 535 27.44 37.60 -10.61
N TYR A 536 26.32 38.23 -10.99
CA TYR A 536 25.99 39.63 -10.63
C TYR A 536 25.43 39.77 -9.20
N ILE A 537 24.47 38.93 -8.78
CA ILE A 537 23.89 39.01 -7.43
C ILE A 537 24.97 38.78 -6.36
N ASN A 538 25.84 37.79 -6.56
CA ASN A 538 26.91 37.44 -5.63
C ASN A 538 28.06 38.47 -5.52
N THR A 539 28.00 39.63 -6.21
CA THR A 539 28.89 40.76 -5.90
C THR A 539 28.46 41.53 -4.65
N HIS A 540 27.25 41.27 -4.14
CA HIS A 540 26.66 41.92 -2.98
C HIS A 540 26.83 41.02 -1.75
N PRO A 541 27.52 41.44 -0.68
CA PRO A 541 27.92 40.54 0.42
C PRO A 541 26.75 40.08 1.30
N GLU A 542 25.61 40.78 1.28
CA GLU A 542 24.39 40.42 1.99
C GLU A 542 23.52 39.37 1.25
N LEU A 543 23.95 38.95 0.06
CA LEU A 543 23.24 38.00 -0.80
C LEU A 543 24.12 36.80 -1.19
N ARG A 544 23.53 35.61 -1.23
CA ARG A 544 24.16 34.41 -1.77
C ARG A 544 23.17 33.63 -2.61
N VAL A 545 23.39 33.53 -3.91
CA VAL A 545 22.56 32.71 -4.82
C VAL A 545 23.41 31.71 -5.59
N GLN A 546 22.94 30.48 -5.68
CA GLN A 546 23.63 29.40 -6.39
C GLN A 546 22.62 28.36 -6.90
N PHE A 547 23.04 27.55 -7.87
CA PHE A 547 22.36 26.27 -8.06
C PHE A 547 22.65 25.38 -6.86
N GLY A 548 21.69 24.55 -6.46
CA GLY A 548 21.90 23.53 -5.46
C GLY A 548 20.90 22.40 -5.55
N THR A 549 20.93 21.53 -4.54
CA THR A 549 20.04 20.39 -4.39
C THR A 549 19.11 20.59 -3.19
N LEU A 550 18.17 19.67 -2.97
CA LEU A 550 17.15 19.80 -1.93
C LEU A 550 17.75 19.54 -0.53
N SER A 551 18.62 18.54 -0.37
CA SER A 551 19.37 18.37 0.89
C SER A 551 20.32 19.54 1.18
N GLN A 552 20.89 20.20 0.17
CA GLN A 552 21.69 21.40 0.37
C GLN A 552 20.85 22.58 0.89
N TYR A 553 19.62 22.75 0.38
CA TYR A 553 18.66 23.70 0.94
C TYR A 553 18.30 23.35 2.39
N PHE A 554 17.86 22.12 2.67
CA PHE A 554 17.42 21.73 4.01
C PHE A 554 18.57 21.82 5.04
N ALA A 555 19.78 21.38 4.70
CA ALA A 555 20.95 21.50 5.60
C ALA A 555 21.35 22.97 5.87
N ALA A 556 21.16 23.87 4.90
CA ALA A 556 21.34 25.30 5.13
C ALA A 556 20.21 25.89 5.99
N MET A 557 18.96 25.47 5.76
CA MET A 557 17.77 25.92 6.49
C MET A 557 17.79 25.47 7.96
N THR A 558 18.07 24.20 8.26
CA THR A 558 18.18 23.70 9.63
C THR A 558 19.31 24.39 10.39
N LYS A 559 20.47 24.57 9.75
CA LYS A 559 21.60 25.36 10.29
C LYS A 559 21.20 26.82 10.58
N ALA A 560 20.45 27.47 9.68
CA ALA A 560 19.98 28.84 9.88
C ALA A 560 18.89 28.95 10.98
N ALA A 561 18.13 27.88 11.22
CA ALA A 561 17.19 27.76 12.34
C ALA A 561 17.86 27.46 13.70
N GLY A 562 19.19 27.29 13.75
CA GLY A 562 19.92 26.90 14.95
C GLY A 562 19.68 25.45 15.38
N TRP A 563 19.25 24.59 14.45
CA TRP A 563 19.08 23.15 14.68
C TRP A 563 20.45 22.48 14.92
N SER A 564 20.47 21.47 15.78
CA SER A 564 21.64 20.62 16.00
C SER A 564 21.21 19.15 16.08
N ASP A 565 21.99 18.26 15.48
CA ASP A 565 21.61 16.86 15.24
C ASP A 565 21.79 15.95 16.47
N GLY A 566 21.59 16.52 17.66
CA GLY A 566 21.70 15.82 18.94
C GLY A 566 20.39 15.13 19.37
N PRO A 567 20.45 14.04 20.14
CA PRO A 567 19.26 13.38 20.70
C PRO A 567 18.66 14.22 21.85
N GLY A 568 17.83 15.20 21.51
CA GLY A 568 17.08 16.04 22.44
C GLY A 568 15.72 16.47 21.87
N PRO A 569 14.85 17.11 22.68
CA PRO A 569 13.62 17.71 22.18
C PRO A 569 13.97 18.80 21.16
N ARG A 570 13.49 18.63 19.91
CA ARG A 570 13.73 19.55 18.80
C ARG A 570 13.22 20.95 19.18
N SER A 571 14.01 21.98 18.88
CA SER A 571 13.70 23.36 19.27
C SER A 571 12.45 23.87 18.55
N GLY A 572 11.65 24.68 19.27
CA GLY A 572 10.36 25.23 18.79
C GLY A 572 10.47 26.31 17.71
N HIS A 573 11.44 26.20 16.79
CA HIS A 573 11.59 27.11 15.67
C HIS A 573 10.52 26.85 14.59
N PHE A 574 10.19 25.58 14.34
CA PHE A 574 9.14 25.17 13.40
C PHE A 574 7.91 24.62 14.16
N PRO A 575 6.67 24.97 13.77
CA PRO A 575 5.46 24.46 14.40
C PRO A 575 5.24 22.98 14.06
N VAL A 576 4.54 22.27 14.93
CA VAL A 576 4.05 20.91 14.70
C VAL A 576 2.67 20.97 14.02
N VAL A 577 2.51 20.26 12.91
CA VAL A 577 1.23 20.11 12.18
C VAL A 577 0.78 18.65 12.26
N SER A 578 -0.50 18.40 12.49
CA SER A 578 -1.09 17.04 12.44
C SER A 578 -2.42 16.99 11.70
N GLY A 579 -2.74 15.81 11.14
CA GLY A 579 -3.82 15.61 10.16
C GLY A 579 -3.29 15.52 8.72
N ASP A 580 -4.18 15.72 7.74
CA ASP A 580 -3.92 15.60 6.30
C ASP A 580 -4.37 16.83 5.49
N PHE A 581 -4.06 16.84 4.19
CA PHE A 581 -4.32 17.95 3.26
C PHE A 581 -5.45 17.68 2.26
N PHE A 582 -6.29 16.67 2.50
CA PHE A 582 -7.47 16.38 1.66
C PHE A 582 -8.70 17.20 2.10
N THR A 583 -9.57 17.62 1.18
CA THR A 583 -9.55 17.40 -0.28
C THR A 583 -8.95 18.61 -1.01
N TYR A 584 -7.98 18.36 -1.89
CA TYR A 584 -7.31 19.40 -2.68
C TYR A 584 -8.27 20.14 -3.62
N ALA A 585 -8.13 21.46 -3.68
CA ALA A 585 -8.66 22.31 -4.75
C ALA A 585 -7.54 23.25 -5.24
N ASP A 586 -7.32 23.31 -6.55
CA ASP A 586 -6.32 24.20 -7.16
C ASP A 586 -6.79 25.65 -7.18
N ARG A 587 -8.10 25.87 -7.37
CA ARG A 587 -8.77 27.18 -7.37
C ARG A 587 -10.27 27.04 -7.12
N ASP A 588 -10.92 28.14 -6.73
CA ASP A 588 -12.37 28.28 -6.69
C ASP A 588 -13.04 27.09 -5.96
N ASP A 589 -14.03 26.44 -6.59
CA ASP A 589 -14.67 25.21 -6.09
C ASP A 589 -14.22 23.94 -6.83
N HIS A 590 -13.06 23.98 -7.49
CA HIS A 590 -12.50 22.87 -8.27
C HIS A 590 -11.84 21.83 -7.36
N TYR A 591 -12.64 21.06 -6.61
CA TYR A 591 -12.14 19.99 -5.76
C TYR A 591 -11.79 18.74 -6.58
N TRP A 592 -10.59 18.21 -6.30
CA TRP A 592 -9.99 17.05 -6.97
C TRP A 592 -10.49 15.72 -6.36
N SER A 593 -11.70 15.67 -5.81
CA SER A 593 -12.31 14.41 -5.35
C SER A 593 -12.76 13.50 -6.50
N GLY A 594 -12.69 13.96 -7.75
CA GLY A 594 -13.07 13.19 -8.94
C GLY A 594 -12.24 11.92 -9.14
N PHE A 595 -10.93 11.97 -8.90
CA PHE A 595 -10.03 10.84 -9.20
C PHE A 595 -10.12 9.69 -8.19
N TYR A 596 -10.71 9.93 -7.01
CA TYR A 596 -11.03 8.88 -6.03
C TYR A 596 -11.93 7.79 -6.61
N THR A 597 -12.64 8.04 -7.72
CA THR A 597 -13.53 7.05 -8.38
C THR A 597 -13.31 6.93 -9.88
N SER A 598 -12.30 7.59 -10.45
CA SER A 598 -11.94 7.42 -11.87
C SER A 598 -11.46 5.99 -12.15
N ARG A 599 -11.95 5.41 -13.25
CA ARG A 599 -11.56 4.07 -13.75
C ARG A 599 -11.52 2.95 -12.69
N PRO A 600 -12.62 2.72 -11.94
CA PRO A 600 -12.62 1.87 -10.74
C PRO A 600 -12.29 0.39 -11.02
N PHE A 601 -12.49 -0.11 -12.24
CA PHE A 601 -12.00 -1.43 -12.67
C PHE A 601 -10.50 -1.61 -12.45
N PHE A 602 -9.69 -0.57 -12.71
CA PHE A 602 -8.24 -0.65 -12.55
C PHE A 602 -7.82 -0.48 -11.07
N LYS A 603 -8.56 0.32 -10.28
CA LYS A 603 -8.40 0.38 -8.81
C LYS A 603 -8.73 -0.94 -8.09
N TYR A 604 -9.64 -1.74 -8.66
CA TYR A 604 -9.88 -3.13 -8.23
C TYR A 604 -8.75 -4.07 -8.67
N LEU A 605 -8.31 -3.97 -9.93
CA LEU A 605 -7.25 -4.82 -10.47
C LEU A 605 -5.89 -4.60 -9.77
N ASP A 606 -5.63 -3.38 -9.31
CA ASP A 606 -4.52 -3.00 -8.42
C ASP A 606 -4.50 -3.85 -7.14
N ARG A 607 -5.58 -3.82 -6.33
CA ARG A 607 -5.71 -4.65 -5.11
C ARG A 607 -5.57 -6.15 -5.39
N VAL A 608 -6.12 -6.63 -6.50
CA VAL A 608 -5.96 -8.04 -6.93
C VAL A 608 -4.50 -8.36 -7.23
N LEU A 609 -3.77 -7.47 -7.92
CA LEU A 609 -2.37 -7.67 -8.25
C LEU A 609 -1.46 -7.52 -7.02
N GLU A 610 -1.73 -6.58 -6.10
CA GLU A 610 -1.06 -6.45 -4.80
C GLU A 610 -1.13 -7.76 -4.02
N THR A 611 -2.33 -8.30 -3.79
CA THR A 611 -2.47 -9.53 -3.00
C THR A 611 -1.90 -10.77 -3.69
N ARG A 612 -1.81 -10.78 -5.03
CA ARG A 612 -1.10 -11.82 -5.79
C ARG A 612 0.41 -11.67 -5.68
N LEU A 613 0.95 -10.45 -5.77
CA LEU A 613 2.39 -10.19 -5.60
C LEU A 613 2.85 -10.56 -4.19
N ARG A 614 2.16 -10.07 -3.16
CA ARG A 614 2.43 -10.41 -1.75
C ARG A 614 2.39 -11.92 -1.51
N SER A 615 1.45 -12.63 -2.15
CA SER A 615 1.37 -14.10 -2.05
C SER A 615 2.55 -14.79 -2.74
N ALA A 616 2.92 -14.34 -3.95
CA ALA A 616 4.05 -14.87 -4.71
C ALA A 616 5.38 -14.62 -4.00
N GLU A 617 5.62 -13.42 -3.46
CA GLU A 617 6.82 -13.09 -2.68
C GLU A 617 6.99 -14.03 -1.48
N VAL A 618 5.94 -14.11 -0.64
CA VAL A 618 5.96 -14.93 0.57
C VAL A 618 6.23 -16.40 0.24
N LEU A 619 5.52 -16.93 -0.76
CA LEU A 619 5.70 -18.31 -1.21
C LEU A 619 7.08 -18.55 -1.83
N PHE A 620 7.56 -17.67 -2.69
CA PHE A 620 8.85 -17.79 -3.37
C PHE A 620 10.03 -17.70 -2.38
N GLY A 621 10.01 -16.75 -1.45
CA GLY A 621 11.03 -16.62 -0.40
C GLY A 621 11.08 -17.83 0.54
N LEU A 622 9.91 -18.38 0.92
CA LEU A 622 9.83 -19.61 1.70
C LEU A 622 10.31 -20.85 0.92
N THR A 623 9.94 -20.97 -0.37
CA THR A 623 10.40 -22.05 -1.25
C THR A 623 11.91 -22.03 -1.42
N LEU A 624 12.49 -20.85 -1.60
CA LEU A 624 13.92 -20.62 -1.80
C LEU A 624 14.73 -21.03 -0.56
N ALA A 625 14.26 -20.64 0.63
CA ALA A 625 14.82 -21.14 1.90
C ALA A 625 14.68 -22.66 2.02
N HIS A 626 13.48 -23.21 1.80
CA HIS A 626 13.22 -24.65 1.97
C HIS A 626 14.06 -25.53 1.03
N ALA A 627 14.14 -25.20 -0.26
CA ALA A 627 14.90 -26.00 -1.22
C ALA A 627 16.41 -25.80 -1.09
N SER A 628 16.88 -24.66 -0.55
CA SER A 628 18.28 -24.52 -0.13
C SER A 628 18.62 -25.41 1.06
N HIS A 629 17.70 -25.62 2.02
CA HIS A 629 17.86 -26.63 3.08
C HIS A 629 17.90 -28.07 2.53
N MET A 630 17.36 -28.32 1.34
CA MET A 630 17.42 -29.61 0.64
C MET A 630 18.62 -29.75 -0.32
N GLY A 631 19.47 -28.73 -0.42
CA GLY A 631 20.72 -28.78 -1.23
C GLY A 631 20.53 -28.64 -2.75
N PHE A 632 19.37 -28.19 -3.24
CA PHE A 632 19.17 -27.96 -4.68
C PHE A 632 19.84 -26.66 -5.14
N ILE A 633 20.55 -26.71 -6.28
CA ILE A 633 21.23 -25.55 -6.88
C ILE A 633 20.26 -24.79 -7.80
N PHE A 634 19.99 -23.53 -7.47
CA PHE A 634 18.94 -22.69 -8.05
C PHE A 634 19.38 -21.87 -9.29
N GLU A 635 19.88 -22.53 -10.34
CA GLU A 635 19.99 -21.86 -11.67
C GLU A 635 18.60 -21.50 -12.22
N LEU A 636 17.64 -22.43 -12.14
CA LEU A 636 16.26 -22.27 -12.64
C LEU A 636 15.53 -21.04 -12.07
N ALA A 637 15.67 -20.76 -10.77
CA ALA A 637 14.95 -19.66 -10.13
C ALA A 637 15.40 -18.27 -10.58
N LYS A 638 16.54 -18.15 -11.29
CA LYS A 638 17.07 -16.85 -11.73
C LYS A 638 16.18 -16.16 -12.78
N GLU A 639 15.58 -16.92 -13.70
CA GLU A 639 14.66 -16.34 -14.68
C GLU A 639 13.32 -15.99 -14.04
N ASP A 640 12.74 -16.90 -13.25
CA ASP A 640 11.47 -16.66 -12.56
C ASP A 640 11.57 -15.53 -11.53
N PHE A 641 12.70 -15.37 -10.84
CA PHE A 641 12.98 -14.21 -10.02
C PHE A 641 13.05 -12.91 -10.84
N SER A 642 13.65 -12.93 -12.02
CA SER A 642 13.68 -11.77 -12.93
C SER A 642 12.27 -11.39 -13.40
N ARG A 643 11.42 -12.39 -13.71
CA ARG A 643 10.01 -12.19 -14.05
C ARG A 643 9.21 -11.65 -12.86
N LEU A 644 9.42 -12.18 -11.65
CA LEU A 644 8.82 -11.71 -10.40
C LEU A 644 9.22 -10.24 -10.11
N VAL A 645 10.49 -9.89 -10.29
CA VAL A 645 10.97 -8.50 -10.19
C VAL A 645 10.30 -7.60 -11.23
N GLN A 646 10.11 -8.06 -12.48
CA GLN A 646 9.34 -7.33 -13.48
C GLN A 646 7.87 -7.14 -13.07
N ALA A 647 7.27 -8.09 -12.36
CA ALA A 647 5.93 -7.94 -11.78
C ALA A 647 5.88 -6.90 -10.64
N ARG A 648 6.89 -6.85 -9.75
CA ARG A 648 7.04 -5.75 -8.78
C ARG A 648 7.10 -4.39 -9.48
N GLN A 649 7.94 -4.28 -10.51
CA GLN A 649 8.17 -3.04 -11.24
C GLN A 649 6.93 -2.58 -12.03
N ASN A 650 6.11 -3.50 -12.54
CA ASN A 650 4.82 -3.18 -13.17
C ASN A 650 3.76 -2.71 -12.14
N LEU A 651 3.65 -3.38 -10.98
CA LEU A 651 2.76 -2.95 -9.90
C LEU A 651 3.16 -1.55 -9.41
N ALA A 652 4.46 -1.36 -9.14
CA ALA A 652 5.06 -0.11 -8.70
C ALA A 652 4.89 1.02 -9.72
N LEU A 653 4.98 0.74 -11.02
CA LEU A 653 4.78 1.73 -12.08
C LEU A 653 3.34 2.28 -12.06
N PHE A 654 2.34 1.43 -11.82
CA PHE A 654 0.94 1.85 -11.78
C PHE A 654 0.59 2.71 -10.55
N GLN A 655 1.38 2.67 -9.48
CA GLN A 655 1.17 3.54 -8.32
C GLN A 655 1.38 5.02 -8.66
N HIS A 656 1.93 5.37 -9.83
CA HIS A 656 2.05 6.75 -10.30
C HIS A 656 0.70 7.49 -10.24
N HIS A 657 0.77 8.79 -9.94
CA HIS A 657 -0.39 9.66 -9.75
C HIS A 657 -1.26 9.94 -10.99
N ASP A 658 -0.94 9.41 -12.18
CA ASP A 658 -1.91 9.31 -13.30
C ASP A 658 -2.34 7.87 -13.64
N GLY A 659 -1.63 6.87 -13.09
CA GLY A 659 -1.94 5.44 -13.18
C GLY A 659 -3.14 5.05 -12.31
N LEU A 660 -2.90 4.77 -11.02
CA LEU A 660 -3.94 4.32 -10.08
C LEU A 660 -5.06 5.35 -9.89
N THR A 661 -4.75 6.64 -9.99
CA THR A 661 -5.76 7.71 -9.98
C THR A 661 -6.75 7.57 -11.14
N GLY A 662 -6.37 6.90 -12.22
CA GLY A 662 -7.20 6.63 -13.39
C GLY A 662 -7.33 7.85 -14.31
N THR A 663 -6.34 8.73 -14.33
CA THR A 663 -6.41 10.04 -14.99
C THR A 663 -5.54 10.16 -16.25
N GLY A 664 -4.60 9.23 -16.44
CA GLY A 664 -3.92 9.02 -17.73
C GLY A 664 -4.87 8.65 -18.87
N LYS A 665 -4.44 8.90 -20.11
CA LYS A 665 -5.21 8.64 -21.34
C LYS A 665 -5.36 7.14 -21.62
N ASP A 666 -6.35 6.80 -22.43
CA ASP A 666 -6.74 5.41 -22.71
C ASP A 666 -5.63 4.52 -23.30
N PRO A 667 -4.74 4.99 -24.19
CA PRO A 667 -3.57 4.21 -24.61
C PRO A 667 -2.61 3.89 -23.45
N VAL A 668 -2.50 4.77 -22.46
CA VAL A 668 -1.64 4.60 -21.26
C VAL A 668 -2.27 3.62 -20.29
N VAL A 669 -3.58 3.75 -20.05
CA VAL A 669 -4.33 2.85 -19.19
C VAL A 669 -4.42 1.44 -19.79
N ASN A 670 -4.44 1.31 -21.12
CA ASN A 670 -4.33 0.02 -21.79
C ASN A 670 -2.90 -0.56 -21.70
N ASP A 671 -1.84 0.26 -21.78
CA ASP A 671 -0.44 -0.16 -21.54
C ASP A 671 -0.25 -0.69 -20.10
N TYR A 672 -0.75 0.02 -19.10
CA TYR A 672 -0.81 -0.47 -17.72
C TYR A 672 -1.61 -1.78 -17.60
N GLY A 673 -2.77 -1.87 -18.25
CA GLY A 673 -3.57 -3.10 -18.30
C GLY A 673 -2.82 -4.29 -18.90
N SER A 674 -2.05 -4.08 -19.98
CA SER A 674 -1.20 -5.12 -20.58
C SER A 674 -0.04 -5.52 -19.67
N ARG A 675 0.62 -4.57 -19.00
CA ARG A 675 1.66 -4.84 -17.98
C ARG A 675 1.11 -5.67 -16.83
N TYR A 676 -0.05 -5.29 -16.31
CA TYR A 676 -0.78 -6.01 -15.26
C TYR A 676 -1.17 -7.42 -15.70
N SER A 677 -1.65 -7.57 -16.94
CA SER A 677 -2.02 -8.87 -17.48
C SER A 677 -0.83 -9.83 -17.64
N PHE A 678 0.35 -9.31 -18.00
CA PHE A 678 1.60 -10.09 -17.98
C PHE A 678 1.98 -10.47 -16.55
N SER A 679 1.93 -9.51 -15.63
CA SER A 679 2.30 -9.72 -14.23
C SER A 679 1.39 -10.73 -13.52
N ALA A 680 0.08 -10.71 -13.76
CA ALA A 680 -0.85 -11.69 -13.20
C ALA A 680 -0.43 -13.14 -13.54
N HIS A 681 -0.15 -13.42 -14.81
CA HIS A 681 0.30 -14.73 -15.28
C HIS A 681 1.64 -15.17 -14.64
N VAL A 682 2.60 -14.26 -14.52
CA VAL A 682 3.89 -14.52 -13.84
C VAL A 682 3.68 -14.88 -12.36
N LEU A 683 2.84 -14.13 -11.66
CA LEU A 683 2.60 -14.31 -10.24
C LEU A 683 1.80 -15.60 -9.96
N GLU A 684 0.84 -15.94 -10.81
CA GLU A 684 0.11 -17.21 -10.74
C GLU A 684 1.02 -18.41 -10.98
N LYS A 685 1.92 -18.35 -11.97
CA LYS A 685 2.97 -19.38 -12.17
C LYS A 685 3.80 -19.56 -10.90
N ALA A 686 4.37 -18.47 -10.36
CA ALA A 686 5.21 -18.51 -9.16
C ALA A 686 4.47 -19.08 -7.92
N ILE A 687 3.20 -18.71 -7.72
CA ILE A 687 2.35 -19.24 -6.64
C ILE A 687 2.15 -20.75 -6.77
N VAL A 688 1.79 -21.24 -7.98
CA VAL A 688 1.56 -22.68 -8.21
C VAL A 688 2.85 -23.49 -8.05
N GLU A 689 3.98 -22.99 -8.59
CA GLU A 689 5.29 -23.63 -8.46
C GLU A 689 5.75 -23.75 -7.01
N SER A 690 5.69 -22.64 -6.26
CA SER A 690 6.06 -22.65 -4.84
C SER A 690 5.17 -23.57 -4.00
N ILE A 691 3.85 -23.57 -4.21
CA ILE A 691 2.93 -24.48 -3.51
C ILE A 691 3.26 -25.94 -3.83
N LEU A 692 3.59 -26.27 -5.08
CA LEU A 692 3.96 -27.63 -5.46
C LEU A 692 5.22 -28.14 -4.75
N VAL A 693 6.24 -27.29 -4.55
CA VAL A 693 7.45 -27.68 -3.79
C VAL A 693 7.13 -28.10 -2.36
N PHE A 694 6.15 -27.45 -1.70
CA PHE A 694 5.77 -27.79 -0.34
C PHE A 694 4.87 -29.03 -0.21
N PHE A 695 3.99 -29.26 -1.18
CA PHE A 695 3.04 -30.38 -1.15
C PHE A 695 3.60 -31.69 -1.72
N ALA A 696 4.62 -31.63 -2.59
CA ALA A 696 5.27 -32.81 -3.18
C ALA A 696 6.11 -33.63 -2.16
N SER A 697 6.38 -34.90 -2.50
CA SER A 697 7.37 -35.71 -1.81
C SER A 697 8.78 -35.44 -2.35
N CYS A 698 9.81 -35.71 -1.53
CA CYS A 698 11.22 -35.59 -1.94
C CYS A 698 11.54 -36.44 -3.19
N SER A 699 10.94 -37.62 -3.31
CA SER A 699 11.06 -38.46 -4.52
C SER A 699 10.50 -37.80 -5.79
N MET A 700 9.36 -37.10 -5.71
CA MET A 700 8.75 -36.42 -6.87
C MET A 700 9.52 -35.17 -7.31
N LEU A 701 10.22 -34.50 -6.37
CA LEU A 701 11.18 -33.43 -6.66
C LEU A 701 12.38 -33.96 -7.47
N MET A 702 12.94 -35.11 -7.08
CA MET A 702 14.11 -35.71 -7.75
C MET A 702 13.80 -36.26 -9.16
N GLU A 703 12.58 -36.72 -9.42
CA GLU A 703 12.17 -37.27 -10.72
C GLU A 703 11.70 -36.23 -11.75
N CYS A 704 11.82 -34.92 -11.46
CA CYS A 704 11.36 -33.80 -12.31
C CYS A 704 9.86 -33.84 -12.69
N LYS A 705 9.04 -34.62 -11.97
CA LYS A 705 7.58 -34.77 -12.22
C LYS A 705 6.79 -33.48 -12.00
N ILE A 706 7.38 -32.47 -11.36
CA ILE A 706 6.80 -31.13 -11.14
C ILE A 706 6.43 -30.45 -12.45
N CYS A 707 7.26 -30.56 -13.51
CA CYS A 707 6.96 -29.99 -14.82
C CYS A 707 5.67 -30.57 -15.42
N TYR A 708 5.43 -31.87 -15.23
CA TYR A 708 4.19 -32.52 -15.65
C TYR A 708 2.98 -32.03 -14.85
N ILE A 709 3.12 -31.83 -13.53
CA ILE A 709 2.02 -31.40 -12.65
C ILE A 709 1.62 -29.93 -12.90
N LEU A 710 2.60 -29.08 -13.24
CA LEU A 710 2.37 -27.67 -13.60
C LEU A 710 1.45 -27.50 -14.81
N CYS A 711 1.45 -28.45 -15.74
CA CYS A 711 0.54 -28.43 -16.90
C CYS A 711 -0.94 -28.64 -16.55
N PHE A 712 -1.29 -28.99 -15.30
CA PHE A 712 -2.66 -29.35 -14.92
C PHE A 712 -3.24 -28.59 -13.72
N LEU A 713 -2.43 -27.88 -12.92
CA LEU A 713 -2.92 -27.04 -11.82
C LEU A 713 -3.07 -25.59 -12.28
N PHE A 714 -4.30 -25.07 -12.20
CA PHE A 714 -4.62 -23.71 -12.63
C PHE A 714 -5.39 -22.94 -11.53
N PRO A 715 -5.28 -21.60 -11.47
CA PRO A 715 -6.12 -20.73 -10.64
C PRO A 715 -7.54 -20.55 -11.21
N LYS A 716 -8.12 -21.64 -11.75
CA LYS A 716 -9.41 -21.63 -12.45
C LYS A 716 -10.55 -21.77 -11.46
N THR A 717 -11.62 -21.00 -11.66
CA THR A 717 -12.88 -21.13 -10.91
C THR A 717 -13.77 -22.25 -11.44
N SER A 718 -13.38 -22.99 -12.49
CA SER A 718 -14.23 -23.97 -13.16
C SER A 718 -13.58 -25.34 -13.31
N VAL A 719 -14.26 -26.37 -12.78
CA VAL A 719 -13.93 -27.78 -12.96
C VAL A 719 -14.56 -28.32 -14.23
N GLN A 720 -13.76 -28.81 -15.18
CA GLN A 720 -14.20 -29.81 -16.15
C GLN A 720 -13.88 -31.18 -15.52
N PRO A 721 -14.88 -31.99 -15.09
CA PRO A 721 -14.59 -33.10 -14.20
C PRO A 721 -13.90 -34.27 -14.89
N SER A 722 -12.81 -34.70 -14.27
CA SER A 722 -12.52 -36.11 -14.15
C SER A 722 -13.35 -36.72 -13.01
N LEU A 723 -13.20 -38.04 -12.76
CA LEU A 723 -13.93 -38.71 -11.67
C LEU A 723 -13.49 -38.26 -10.25
N LEU A 724 -12.44 -37.43 -10.15
CA LEU A 724 -11.88 -36.88 -8.91
C LEU A 724 -10.99 -35.68 -9.26
N SER A 725 -11.36 -34.46 -8.86
CA SER A 725 -10.58 -33.24 -9.14
C SER A 725 -10.07 -32.61 -7.84
N PRO A 726 -8.76 -32.73 -7.51
CA PRO A 726 -8.17 -32.09 -6.34
C PRO A 726 -8.29 -30.56 -6.37
N VAL A 727 -8.68 -29.97 -5.25
CA VAL A 727 -8.69 -28.52 -4.99
C VAL A 727 -7.70 -28.22 -3.87
N VAL A 728 -6.82 -27.25 -4.09
CA VAL A 728 -5.85 -26.75 -3.08
C VAL A 728 -6.23 -25.32 -2.73
N ILE A 729 -6.36 -25.04 -1.43
CA ILE A 729 -6.72 -23.72 -0.91
C ILE A 729 -5.51 -23.15 -0.17
N PHE A 730 -5.01 -22.00 -0.62
CA PHE A 730 -3.93 -21.26 0.04
C PHE A 730 -4.48 -20.08 0.84
N ASN A 731 -3.99 -19.93 2.06
CA ASN A 731 -4.26 -18.80 2.95
C ASN A 731 -3.09 -17.80 2.91
N PRO A 732 -3.24 -16.60 2.33
CA PRO A 732 -2.22 -15.55 2.33
C PRO A 732 -2.17 -14.73 3.64
N LEU A 733 -3.03 -15.02 4.62
CA LEU A 733 -2.97 -14.41 5.95
C LEU A 733 -2.15 -15.27 6.92
N ALA A 734 -1.47 -14.59 7.85
CA ALA A 734 -0.73 -15.23 8.94
C ALA A 734 -1.63 -15.66 10.12
N LEU A 735 -2.95 -15.52 9.96
CA LEU A 735 -3.98 -15.91 10.92
C LEU A 735 -4.72 -17.15 10.43
N SER A 736 -5.16 -18.01 11.36
CA SER A 736 -6.19 -19.02 11.09
C SER A 736 -7.50 -18.34 10.65
N ARG A 737 -8.24 -18.98 9.74
CA ARG A 737 -9.59 -18.54 9.35
C ARG A 737 -10.46 -19.72 8.91
N SER A 738 -11.76 -19.62 9.17
CA SER A 738 -12.80 -20.28 8.38
C SER A 738 -13.39 -19.24 7.42
N CYS A 739 -13.71 -19.66 6.20
CA CYS A 739 -14.26 -18.83 5.12
C CYS A 739 -14.89 -19.74 4.08
N THR A 740 -15.86 -19.23 3.32
CA THR A 740 -16.42 -19.94 2.18
C THR A 740 -15.42 -20.01 1.03
N VAL A 741 -15.46 -21.12 0.28
CA VAL A 741 -14.76 -21.27 -0.99
C VAL A 741 -15.74 -21.67 -2.08
N HIS A 742 -15.77 -20.89 -3.16
CA HIS A 742 -16.68 -21.04 -4.29
C HIS A 742 -15.98 -21.70 -5.49
N VAL A 743 -16.50 -22.83 -5.97
CA VAL A 743 -15.97 -23.59 -7.12
C VAL A 743 -17.09 -23.90 -8.10
N ARG A 744 -16.92 -23.56 -9.39
CA ARG A 744 -17.88 -23.95 -10.44
C ARG A 744 -17.65 -25.39 -10.88
N VAL A 745 -18.74 -26.12 -11.05
CA VAL A 745 -18.80 -27.53 -11.45
C VAL A 745 -19.85 -27.69 -12.55
N ASN A 746 -19.75 -28.72 -13.39
CA ASN A 746 -20.74 -28.94 -14.46
C ASN A 746 -21.91 -29.88 -14.06
N HIS A 747 -21.96 -30.31 -12.79
CA HIS A 747 -22.91 -31.30 -12.30
C HIS A 747 -23.42 -30.95 -10.89
N PHE A 748 -24.69 -31.24 -10.61
CA PHE A 748 -25.32 -30.91 -9.31
C PHE A 748 -25.08 -31.96 -8.23
N ASN A 749 -24.84 -33.23 -8.59
CA ASN A 749 -24.43 -34.24 -7.62
C ASN A 749 -22.90 -34.21 -7.49
N VAL A 750 -22.42 -33.47 -6.49
CA VAL A 750 -21.00 -33.35 -6.13
C VAL A 750 -20.86 -33.57 -4.63
N HIS A 751 -19.96 -34.46 -4.25
CA HIS A 751 -19.55 -34.66 -2.85
C HIS A 751 -18.15 -34.08 -2.68
N VAL A 752 -17.94 -33.32 -1.60
CA VAL A 752 -16.62 -32.79 -1.26
C VAL A 752 -16.16 -33.40 0.06
N THR A 753 -14.90 -33.82 0.06
CA THR A 753 -14.24 -34.41 1.23
C THR A 753 -12.90 -33.75 1.49
N SER A 754 -12.45 -33.74 2.74
CA SER A 754 -11.06 -33.44 3.09
C SER A 754 -10.12 -34.48 2.47
N ALA A 755 -8.80 -34.21 2.52
CA ALA A 755 -7.79 -35.18 2.14
C ALA A 755 -7.88 -36.49 2.96
N ASP A 756 -8.31 -36.40 4.22
CA ASP A 756 -8.57 -37.51 5.15
C ASP A 756 -9.95 -38.17 4.93
N LYS A 757 -10.61 -37.86 3.80
CA LYS A 757 -11.90 -38.40 3.34
C LYS A 757 -13.11 -38.09 4.24
N GLN A 758 -12.99 -37.14 5.16
CA GLN A 758 -14.13 -36.65 5.93
C GLN A 758 -15.01 -35.76 5.07
N ALA A 759 -16.34 -35.83 5.20
CA ALA A 759 -17.26 -34.99 4.44
C ALA A 759 -17.11 -33.51 4.84
N VAL A 760 -17.16 -32.61 3.86
CA VAL A 760 -17.12 -31.16 4.07
C VAL A 760 -18.50 -30.57 3.78
N PRO A 761 -19.09 -29.75 4.68
CA PRO A 761 -20.34 -29.04 4.42
C PRO A 761 -20.29 -28.25 3.11
N ALA A 762 -21.29 -28.47 2.26
CA ALA A 762 -21.37 -27.92 0.92
C ALA A 762 -22.77 -27.37 0.61
N GLN A 763 -22.83 -26.27 -0.14
CA GLN A 763 -24.05 -25.68 -0.68
C GLN A 763 -23.90 -25.51 -2.19
N ILE A 764 -24.85 -26.02 -2.97
CA ILE A 764 -24.82 -25.97 -4.43
C ILE A 764 -25.86 -24.97 -4.93
N VAL A 765 -25.42 -23.99 -5.72
CA VAL A 765 -26.23 -22.89 -6.24
C VAL A 765 -26.22 -22.95 -7.77
N PRO A 766 -27.36 -22.81 -8.46
CA PRO A 766 -27.38 -22.74 -9.92
C PRO A 766 -26.68 -21.47 -10.43
N LEU A 767 -25.86 -21.61 -11.48
CA LEU A 767 -25.42 -20.46 -12.27
C LEU A 767 -26.55 -20.00 -13.21
N TRP A 768 -26.55 -18.72 -13.59
CA TRP A 768 -27.61 -18.10 -14.38
C TRP A 768 -27.05 -17.42 -15.62
N PHE A 769 -27.64 -17.65 -16.78
CA PHE A 769 -27.16 -17.09 -18.06
C PHE A 769 -27.71 -15.69 -18.34
N ASP A 770 -28.95 -15.40 -17.93
CA ASP A 770 -29.61 -14.11 -18.14
C ASP A 770 -30.44 -13.69 -16.90
N LYS A 771 -31.56 -12.95 -17.06
CA LYS A 771 -32.45 -12.52 -15.97
C LYS A 771 -33.39 -13.63 -15.46
N THR A 772 -33.67 -14.67 -16.23
CA THR A 772 -34.64 -15.73 -15.92
C THR A 772 -34.09 -17.15 -16.13
N THR A 773 -33.08 -17.35 -16.96
CA THR A 773 -32.58 -18.68 -17.35
C THR A 773 -31.51 -19.19 -16.41
N VAL A 774 -31.80 -20.33 -15.76
CA VAL A 774 -30.84 -21.16 -15.00
C VAL A 774 -29.98 -21.98 -15.96
N SER A 775 -28.69 -22.15 -15.65
CA SER A 775 -27.84 -23.12 -16.31
C SER A 775 -28.16 -24.54 -15.83
N THR A 776 -28.50 -25.42 -16.76
CA THR A 776 -28.67 -26.86 -16.49
C THR A 776 -27.36 -27.65 -16.59
N LYS A 777 -26.23 -26.96 -16.81
CA LYS A 777 -24.91 -27.55 -17.12
C LYS A 777 -23.77 -26.97 -16.29
N GLU A 778 -24.02 -25.95 -15.48
CA GLU A 778 -23.01 -25.28 -14.67
C GLU A 778 -23.64 -24.84 -13.34
N PHE A 779 -22.98 -25.17 -12.24
CA PHE A 779 -23.40 -24.90 -10.87
C PHE A 779 -22.20 -24.35 -10.09
N GLU A 780 -22.45 -23.69 -8.97
CA GLU A 780 -21.45 -23.13 -8.07
C GLU A 780 -21.56 -23.81 -6.70
N VAL A 781 -20.48 -24.44 -6.23
CA VAL A 781 -20.41 -25.10 -4.93
C VAL A 781 -19.67 -24.19 -3.95
N GLY A 782 -20.37 -23.74 -2.91
CA GLY A 782 -19.78 -23.16 -1.71
C GLY A 782 -19.42 -24.24 -0.69
N LEU A 783 -18.30 -24.07 0.01
CA LEU A 783 -17.74 -25.03 0.97
C LEU A 783 -17.27 -24.33 2.25
N ALA A 784 -17.48 -24.91 3.44
CA ALA A 784 -17.15 -24.24 4.72
C ALA A 784 -16.85 -25.16 5.91
N GLY A 785 -16.30 -24.56 6.99
CA GLY A 785 -16.19 -25.12 8.34
C GLY A 785 -16.96 -24.27 9.38
N VAL A 786 -17.43 -24.90 10.46
CA VAL A 786 -18.57 -24.48 11.32
C VAL A 786 -18.11 -24.51 12.81
N GLN A 787 -18.59 -23.76 13.80
CA GLN A 787 -19.95 -23.37 14.25
C GLN A 787 -20.00 -21.99 14.94
N ALA A 788 -21.18 -21.37 14.97
CA ALA A 788 -21.46 -20.01 15.45
C ALA A 788 -22.45 -19.94 16.62
N GLU A 789 -22.51 -18.78 17.27
CA GLU A 789 -23.64 -18.27 18.07
C GLU A 789 -23.83 -16.76 17.75
N GLY A 790 -24.95 -16.15 18.17
CA GLY A 790 -25.56 -14.99 17.49
C GLY A 790 -25.18 -13.57 17.91
N TRP A 791 -25.80 -12.59 17.22
CA TRP A 791 -25.78 -11.15 17.52
C TRP A 791 -26.84 -10.75 18.56
N ALA A 792 -26.65 -9.60 19.21
CA ALA A 792 -27.49 -9.11 20.31
C ALA A 792 -28.37 -7.88 20.01
N SER A 793 -28.10 -7.14 18.93
CA SER A 793 -28.79 -5.87 18.63
C SER A 793 -29.31 -5.78 17.18
N GLU A 794 -30.39 -5.02 17.02
CA GLU A 794 -31.03 -4.70 15.75
C GLU A 794 -30.69 -3.25 15.35
N MET A 795 -30.23 -3.05 14.11
CA MET A 795 -29.88 -1.73 13.54
C MET A 795 -30.54 -1.60 12.18
N ASN A 796 -31.25 -0.51 11.92
CA ASN A 796 -31.90 -0.32 10.62
C ASN A 796 -30.85 0.00 9.55
N LEU A 797 -30.77 -0.82 8.50
CA LEU A 797 -29.85 -0.59 7.37
C LEU A 797 -30.61 -0.58 6.04
N CYS A 798 -30.59 0.56 5.35
CA CYS A 798 -31.19 0.74 4.03
C CYS A 798 -30.10 1.06 3.00
N ILE A 799 -30.06 0.29 1.91
CA ILE A 799 -29.15 0.49 0.78
C ILE A 799 -29.99 0.93 -0.43
N ASP A 800 -29.64 2.06 -1.04
CA ASP A 800 -30.22 2.48 -2.32
C ASP A 800 -29.17 3.06 -3.27
N PHE A 801 -29.61 3.50 -4.44
CA PHE A 801 -28.76 4.12 -5.45
C PHE A 801 -29.25 5.53 -5.80
N ALA A 802 -28.32 6.38 -6.22
CA ALA A 802 -28.58 7.75 -6.67
C ALA A 802 -27.61 8.17 -7.77
N TRP A 803 -27.97 9.23 -8.49
CA TRP A 803 -27.23 9.82 -9.60
C TRP A 803 -26.76 11.24 -9.26
N TYR A 804 -25.49 11.54 -9.48
CA TYR A 804 -25.05 12.92 -9.76
C TYR A 804 -24.97 13.15 -11.27
N GLY A 805 -25.33 14.33 -11.74
CA GLY A 805 -24.97 14.81 -13.07
C GLY A 805 -23.65 15.60 -13.05
N THR A 806 -23.37 16.30 -14.15
CA THR A 806 -22.31 17.31 -14.23
C THR A 806 -22.91 18.67 -14.54
N ARG A 807 -22.25 19.77 -14.15
CA ARG A 807 -22.71 21.12 -14.44
C ARG A 807 -22.78 21.41 -15.96
N SER A 808 -23.67 22.32 -16.34
CA SER A 808 -23.76 22.88 -17.69
C SER A 808 -22.76 24.01 -17.98
N SER A 809 -22.01 24.45 -16.97
CA SER A 809 -20.96 25.49 -17.06
C SER A 809 -19.76 25.06 -17.93
N ARG A 810 -18.86 26.01 -18.21
CA ARG A 810 -17.59 25.74 -18.90
C ARG A 810 -16.72 24.72 -18.16
N ASP A 811 -16.66 24.86 -16.84
CA ASP A 811 -15.99 23.91 -15.94
C ASP A 811 -17.00 22.86 -15.48
N LYS A 812 -16.59 21.58 -15.51
CA LYS A 812 -17.42 20.38 -15.35
C LYS A 812 -16.63 19.28 -14.63
N SER A 813 -17.33 18.26 -14.13
CA SER A 813 -16.66 17.02 -13.66
C SER A 813 -15.77 16.43 -14.76
N GLY A 814 -14.77 15.65 -14.36
CA GLY A 814 -13.87 14.94 -15.28
C GLY A 814 -13.08 13.88 -14.53
N ALA A 815 -11.89 13.54 -15.02
CA ALA A 815 -11.03 12.55 -14.38
C ALA A 815 -10.55 13.02 -12.99
N TYR A 816 -10.02 14.24 -12.88
CA TYR A 816 -9.56 14.82 -11.61
C TYR A 816 -10.70 15.45 -10.79
N LEU A 817 -11.56 16.26 -11.43
CA LEU A 817 -12.56 17.09 -10.76
C LEU A 817 -13.91 16.38 -10.60
N PHE A 818 -14.59 16.67 -9.49
CA PHE A 818 -16.01 16.35 -9.28
C PHE A 818 -16.77 17.68 -9.11
N LEU A 819 -17.56 18.06 -10.12
CA LEU A 819 -18.37 19.28 -10.12
C LEU A 819 -19.83 18.92 -10.45
N PRO A 820 -20.59 18.40 -9.46
CA PRO A 820 -21.95 17.95 -9.66
C PRO A 820 -22.94 19.11 -9.89
N ASP A 821 -24.11 18.75 -10.42
CA ASP A 821 -25.22 19.65 -10.75
C ASP A 821 -26.21 19.90 -9.59
N GLY A 822 -25.99 19.29 -8.43
CA GLY A 822 -26.83 19.43 -7.22
C GLY A 822 -26.59 18.29 -6.22
N GLU A 823 -27.56 18.05 -5.33
CA GLU A 823 -27.61 16.81 -4.55
C GLU A 823 -27.91 15.59 -5.45
N ALA A 824 -27.53 14.39 -4.98
CA ALA A 824 -27.76 13.14 -5.70
C ALA A 824 -29.26 12.83 -5.87
N LYS A 825 -29.69 12.75 -7.13
CA LYS A 825 -31.08 12.46 -7.54
C LYS A 825 -31.36 10.95 -7.38
N PRO A 826 -32.52 10.52 -6.84
CA PRO A 826 -32.80 9.09 -6.63
C PRO A 826 -32.69 8.26 -7.91
N TYR A 827 -32.23 7.01 -7.79
CA TYR A 827 -32.26 6.04 -8.89
C TYR A 827 -33.68 5.51 -9.09
N VAL A 828 -34.41 6.11 -10.03
CA VAL A 828 -35.77 5.70 -10.41
C VAL A 828 -35.71 4.53 -11.41
N ILE A 829 -36.67 3.62 -11.33
CA ILE A 829 -36.87 2.50 -12.25
C ILE A 829 -38.29 2.48 -12.79
N ASP A 830 -38.45 2.38 -14.12
CA ASP A 830 -39.77 2.40 -14.77
C ASP A 830 -40.55 1.08 -14.64
N LYS A 831 -39.87 0.02 -14.17
CA LYS A 831 -40.41 -1.34 -14.01
C LYS A 831 -39.82 -1.99 -12.76
N PRO A 832 -40.58 -2.81 -12.01
CA PRO A 832 -40.05 -3.60 -10.91
C PRO A 832 -38.84 -4.45 -11.35
N PRO A 833 -37.81 -4.58 -10.51
CA PRO A 833 -36.62 -5.36 -10.86
C PRO A 833 -36.87 -6.85 -10.68
N VAL A 834 -36.11 -7.68 -11.38
CA VAL A 834 -36.06 -9.11 -11.04
C VAL A 834 -35.25 -9.24 -9.75
N ILE A 835 -35.88 -9.75 -8.71
CA ILE A 835 -35.24 -10.12 -7.44
C ILE A 835 -35.09 -11.63 -7.42
N ARG A 836 -33.90 -12.11 -7.05
CA ARG A 836 -33.61 -13.52 -6.77
C ARG A 836 -33.30 -13.66 -5.29
N VAL A 837 -33.86 -14.69 -4.66
CA VAL A 837 -33.51 -15.09 -3.30
C VAL A 837 -32.95 -16.51 -3.38
N THR A 838 -31.72 -16.67 -2.90
CA THR A 838 -31.08 -17.97 -2.67
C THR A 838 -31.07 -18.20 -1.16
N GLU A 839 -31.76 -19.22 -0.68
CA GLU A 839 -31.64 -19.67 0.72
C GLU A 839 -30.75 -20.92 0.78
N GLY A 840 -29.90 -21.05 1.79
CA GLY A 840 -29.10 -22.26 1.99
C GLY A 840 -28.32 -22.33 3.30
N PRO A 841 -27.76 -23.52 3.63
CA PRO A 841 -27.16 -23.79 4.93
C PRO A 841 -25.81 -23.12 5.19
N LEU A 842 -25.11 -22.63 4.17
CA LEU A 842 -23.83 -21.93 4.31
C LEU A 842 -23.97 -20.41 4.10
N PHE A 843 -24.83 -19.98 3.18
CA PHE A 843 -25.17 -18.57 2.97
C PHE A 843 -26.55 -18.40 2.34
N SER A 844 -27.14 -17.23 2.55
CA SER A 844 -28.33 -16.77 1.82
C SER A 844 -28.04 -15.45 1.12
N GLU A 845 -28.58 -15.27 -0.09
CA GLU A 845 -28.27 -14.15 -0.98
C GLU A 845 -29.55 -13.58 -1.61
N VAL A 846 -29.73 -12.26 -1.53
CA VAL A 846 -30.73 -11.50 -2.27
C VAL A 846 -30.04 -10.73 -3.39
N LYS A 847 -30.39 -11.00 -4.66
CA LYS A 847 -29.77 -10.40 -5.84
C LYS A 847 -30.83 -9.69 -6.70
N THR A 848 -30.69 -8.37 -6.81
CA THR A 848 -31.63 -7.46 -7.47
C THR A 848 -31.03 -6.95 -8.79
N LEU A 849 -31.68 -7.26 -9.90
CA LEU A 849 -31.21 -6.98 -11.26
C LEU A 849 -31.80 -5.67 -11.81
N LEU A 850 -31.32 -4.54 -11.29
CA LEU A 850 -31.63 -3.18 -11.75
C LEU A 850 -31.13 -2.95 -13.20
N PRO A 851 -31.61 -1.92 -13.92
CA PRO A 851 -31.14 -1.63 -15.28
C PRO A 851 -29.62 -1.43 -15.43
N HIS A 852 -28.97 -0.82 -14.44
CA HIS A 852 -27.55 -0.44 -14.47
C HIS A 852 -26.68 -1.12 -13.40
N VAL A 853 -27.29 -1.91 -12.51
CA VAL A 853 -26.61 -2.57 -11.39
C VAL A 853 -27.21 -3.95 -11.15
N THR A 854 -26.36 -4.98 -11.11
CA THR A 854 -26.71 -6.20 -10.36
C THR A 854 -26.23 -6.00 -8.93
N HIS A 855 -27.16 -5.58 -8.07
CA HIS A 855 -26.93 -5.41 -6.64
C HIS A 855 -27.17 -6.75 -5.94
N SER A 856 -26.28 -7.15 -5.04
CA SER A 856 -26.40 -8.39 -4.28
C SER A 856 -26.10 -8.11 -2.82
N VAL A 857 -26.91 -8.64 -1.92
CA VAL A 857 -26.70 -8.64 -0.48
C VAL A 857 -26.65 -10.10 -0.03
N ARG A 858 -25.64 -10.47 0.75
CA ARG A 858 -25.42 -11.84 1.21
C ARG A 858 -25.08 -11.89 2.70
N VAL A 859 -25.71 -12.84 3.39
CA VAL A 859 -25.44 -13.21 4.78
C VAL A 859 -24.91 -14.64 4.82
N TYR A 860 -23.90 -14.89 5.64
CA TYR A 860 -23.29 -16.21 5.79
C TYR A 860 -23.72 -16.86 7.11
N ASN A 861 -24.14 -18.12 7.05
CA ASN A 861 -24.62 -18.91 8.18
C ASN A 861 -23.44 -19.61 8.89
N LEU A 862 -22.36 -18.86 9.15
CA LEU A 862 -21.03 -19.38 9.50
C LEU A 862 -20.31 -18.48 10.53
N PRO A 863 -19.43 -19.03 11.40
CA PRO A 863 -18.69 -18.24 12.37
C PRO A 863 -17.57 -17.39 11.75
N GLY A 864 -17.17 -16.35 12.48
CA GLY A 864 -16.07 -15.47 12.07
C GLY A 864 -16.50 -14.41 11.06
N VAL A 865 -15.53 -13.81 10.38
CA VAL A 865 -15.70 -12.60 9.55
C VAL A 865 -16.92 -12.63 8.63
N GLU A 866 -17.17 -13.75 7.93
CA GLU A 866 -18.23 -13.83 6.92
C GLU A 866 -19.64 -13.78 7.52
N GLY A 867 -19.91 -14.42 8.67
CA GLY A 867 -21.21 -14.33 9.35
C GLY A 867 -21.33 -13.17 10.34
N LEU A 868 -20.20 -12.58 10.74
CA LEU A 868 -20.15 -11.31 11.48
C LEU A 868 -20.18 -10.08 10.55
N SER A 869 -20.44 -10.25 9.24
CA SER A 869 -20.54 -9.15 8.28
C SER A 869 -21.62 -9.37 7.23
N LEU A 870 -22.08 -8.27 6.62
CA LEU A 870 -22.99 -8.27 5.48
C LEU A 870 -22.18 -8.02 4.20
N GLU A 871 -22.13 -8.98 3.27
CA GLU A 871 -21.50 -8.75 1.96
C GLU A 871 -22.46 -7.99 1.04
N ILE A 872 -21.98 -6.86 0.49
CA ILE A 872 -22.63 -6.14 -0.60
C ILE A 872 -21.76 -6.28 -1.86
N SER A 873 -22.39 -6.69 -2.96
CA SER A 873 -21.73 -6.95 -4.24
C SER A 873 -22.47 -6.26 -5.38
N ASN A 874 -21.89 -5.19 -5.92
CA ASN A 874 -22.47 -4.35 -6.97
C ASN A 874 -21.71 -4.52 -8.28
N ILE A 875 -22.32 -5.18 -9.28
CA ILE A 875 -21.79 -5.21 -10.66
C ILE A 875 -22.41 -4.04 -11.42
N VAL A 876 -21.60 -3.05 -11.80
CA VAL A 876 -22.07 -1.77 -12.36
C VAL A 876 -21.81 -1.70 -13.86
N ASP A 877 -22.84 -1.38 -14.64
CA ASP A 877 -22.74 -1.06 -16.08
C ASP A 877 -23.56 0.19 -16.41
N ILE A 878 -22.86 1.28 -16.75
CA ILE A 878 -23.46 2.58 -17.11
C ILE A 878 -22.98 3.07 -18.48
N ARG A 879 -22.50 2.17 -19.36
CA ARG A 879 -21.90 2.53 -20.67
C ARG A 879 -22.86 3.24 -21.63
N GLN A 880 -24.16 3.11 -21.41
CA GLN A 880 -25.21 3.78 -22.19
C GLN A 880 -25.54 5.19 -21.67
N GLU A 881 -25.14 5.52 -20.43
CA GLU A 881 -25.35 6.82 -19.81
C GLU A 881 -24.30 7.83 -20.28
N GLN A 882 -24.54 9.12 -20.05
CA GLN A 882 -23.61 10.19 -20.34
C GLN A 882 -23.64 11.26 -19.25
N ASN A 883 -22.46 11.74 -18.84
CA ASN A 883 -22.27 12.81 -17.86
C ASN A 883 -22.98 12.53 -16.53
N ARG A 884 -22.92 11.28 -16.07
CA ARG A 884 -23.52 10.79 -14.83
C ARG A 884 -22.51 10.04 -13.95
N GLU A 885 -22.69 10.15 -12.64
CA GLU A 885 -22.00 9.32 -11.66
C GLU A 885 -23.02 8.53 -10.81
N LEU A 886 -22.83 7.23 -10.72
CA LEU A 886 -23.66 6.35 -9.90
C LEU A 886 -23.07 6.27 -8.49
N VAL A 887 -23.94 6.39 -7.50
CA VAL A 887 -23.62 6.38 -6.07
C VAL A 887 -24.49 5.36 -5.36
N MET A 888 -23.89 4.53 -4.53
CA MET A 888 -24.58 3.72 -3.53
C MET A 888 -24.74 4.59 -2.27
N ARG A 889 -25.95 4.65 -1.71
CA ARG A 889 -26.18 5.28 -0.40
C ARG A 889 -26.45 4.19 0.62
N THR A 890 -25.69 4.20 1.71
CA THR A 890 -25.94 3.34 2.88
C THR A 890 -26.51 4.25 3.96
N THR A 891 -27.72 3.95 4.42
CA THR A 891 -28.44 4.69 5.48
C THR A 891 -28.62 3.79 6.70
N SER A 892 -28.31 4.32 7.88
CA SER A 892 -28.80 3.83 9.16
C SER A 892 -29.44 4.95 9.99
N ASP A 893 -29.83 4.60 11.21
CA ASP A 893 -30.45 5.40 12.26
C ASP A 893 -29.44 6.12 13.18
N LEU A 894 -28.12 5.85 13.04
CA LEU A 894 -27.06 6.40 13.89
C LEU A 894 -26.98 7.94 13.90
N ASP A 895 -26.87 8.53 15.11
CA ASP A 895 -26.60 9.97 15.28
C ASP A 895 -25.10 10.27 15.26
N ASN A 896 -24.50 10.20 14.06
CA ASN A 896 -23.08 10.52 13.86
C ASN A 896 -22.74 12.02 13.89
N LYS A 897 -23.72 12.91 14.12
CA LYS A 897 -23.58 14.38 14.28
C LYS A 897 -22.82 15.08 13.14
N GLY A 898 -22.75 14.45 11.97
CA GLY A 898 -21.96 14.90 10.82
C GLY A 898 -20.45 14.65 10.90
N ILE A 899 -19.98 13.81 11.83
CA ILE A 899 -18.60 13.31 11.92
C ILE A 899 -18.52 11.87 11.41
N PHE A 900 -17.47 11.53 10.68
CA PHE A 900 -17.24 10.19 10.15
C PHE A 900 -15.73 9.95 10.01
N PHE A 901 -15.31 8.71 9.80
CA PHE A 901 -13.89 8.37 9.69
C PHE A 901 -13.63 7.70 8.33
N THR A 902 -12.51 8.03 7.69
CA THR A 902 -12.04 7.34 6.47
C THR A 902 -10.57 6.95 6.62
N ASP A 903 -10.17 5.84 6.00
CA ASP A 903 -8.80 5.38 6.05
C ASP A 903 -7.86 6.23 5.18
N LEU A 904 -6.62 6.38 5.64
CA LEU A 904 -5.50 6.88 4.86
C LEU A 904 -4.62 5.71 4.46
N ASN A 905 -4.77 5.29 3.20
CA ASN A 905 -3.96 4.27 2.53
C ASN A 905 -4.03 2.88 3.20
N GLY A 906 -5.12 2.57 3.90
CA GLY A 906 -5.30 1.36 4.73
C GLY A 906 -4.44 1.30 5.98
N PHE A 907 -3.79 2.41 6.37
CA PHE A 907 -2.84 2.45 7.48
C PHE A 907 -3.42 3.00 8.79
N GLN A 908 -4.25 4.06 8.72
CA GLN A 908 -4.79 4.78 9.87
C GLN A 908 -6.15 5.43 9.56
N MET A 909 -7.01 5.65 10.55
CA MET A 909 -8.34 6.25 10.36
C MET A 909 -8.36 7.73 10.76
N GLN A 910 -8.67 8.61 9.80
CA GLN A 910 -8.68 10.06 10.00
C GLN A 910 -10.11 10.58 10.23
N ARG A 911 -10.32 11.38 11.28
CA ARG A 911 -11.61 12.03 11.55
C ARG A 911 -11.96 13.04 10.46
N ARG A 912 -13.16 12.93 9.88
CA ARG A 912 -13.78 13.80 8.87
C ARG A 912 -15.03 14.45 9.44
N LYS A 913 -15.42 15.61 8.91
CA LYS A 913 -16.57 16.39 9.39
C LYS A 913 -17.30 17.01 8.20
N LEU A 914 -18.63 17.09 8.29
CA LEU A 914 -19.47 17.74 7.28
C LEU A 914 -19.36 19.27 7.38
N TRP A 915 -18.64 19.87 6.45
CA TRP A 915 -18.44 21.30 6.34
C TRP A 915 -19.50 21.93 5.45
N LYS A 916 -20.62 22.36 6.05
CA LYS A 916 -21.73 23.06 5.35
C LYS A 916 -21.33 24.39 4.67
N LYS A 917 -20.18 24.96 5.04
CA LYS A 917 -19.58 26.14 4.39
C LYS A 917 -18.76 25.82 3.14
N LEU A 918 -18.40 24.55 2.95
CA LEU A 918 -17.72 24.05 1.75
C LEU A 918 -18.75 23.47 0.78
N PRO A 919 -18.47 23.48 -0.53
CA PRO A 919 -19.35 22.88 -1.53
C PRO A 919 -19.38 21.35 -1.40
N LEU A 920 -20.40 20.72 -2.00
CA LEU A 920 -20.67 19.29 -1.85
C LEU A 920 -19.45 18.41 -2.18
N GLN A 921 -18.73 18.72 -3.27
CA GLN A 921 -17.58 17.96 -3.72
C GLN A 921 -16.34 18.02 -2.80
N ALA A 922 -16.27 19.00 -1.89
CA ALA A 922 -15.21 19.13 -0.89
C ALA A 922 -15.38 18.15 0.28
N ASN A 923 -16.62 17.71 0.52
CA ASN A 923 -17.01 16.81 1.60
C ASN A 923 -16.89 15.32 1.20
N PHE A 924 -16.25 15.04 0.05
CA PHE A 924 -15.84 13.71 -0.37
C PHE A 924 -14.34 13.53 -0.12
N TYR A 925 -13.99 12.39 0.48
CA TYR A 925 -12.63 12.00 0.86
C TYR A 925 -12.25 10.67 0.19
N PRO A 926 -10.95 10.30 0.19
CA PRO A 926 -10.52 8.96 -0.21
C PRO A 926 -11.14 7.88 0.68
N PHE A 927 -11.42 6.73 0.07
CA PHE A 927 -11.84 5.49 0.74
C PHE A 927 -11.03 4.31 0.14
N PRO A 928 -9.72 4.19 0.46
CA PRO A 928 -8.88 3.09 -0.01
C PRO A 928 -9.31 1.68 0.46
N THR A 929 -9.78 1.52 1.71
CA THR A 929 -10.18 0.23 2.29
C THR A 929 -11.32 0.28 3.32
N MET A 930 -11.46 1.33 4.15
CA MET A 930 -12.36 1.39 5.30
C MET A 930 -12.90 2.81 5.58
N ALA A 931 -14.18 2.90 5.94
CA ALA A 931 -14.79 4.08 6.52
C ALA A 931 -15.79 3.68 7.61
N PHE A 932 -16.01 4.49 8.65
CA PHE A 932 -17.07 4.22 9.64
C PHE A 932 -17.83 5.46 10.12
N LEU A 933 -19.10 5.24 10.46
CA LEU A 933 -19.93 6.14 11.28
C LEU A 933 -19.97 5.57 12.69
N GLN A 934 -20.20 6.42 13.70
CA GLN A 934 -20.52 5.96 15.04
C GLN A 934 -21.37 6.99 15.77
N ASP A 935 -22.10 6.55 16.79
CA ASP A 935 -22.66 7.41 17.82
C ASP A 935 -22.07 7.05 19.20
N SER A 936 -22.84 7.20 20.29
CA SER A 936 -22.40 6.86 21.65
C SER A 936 -22.53 5.38 22.02
N HIS A 937 -23.13 4.54 21.17
CA HIS A 937 -23.41 3.13 21.49
C HIS A 937 -23.02 2.16 20.37
N THR A 938 -23.06 2.59 19.10
CA THR A 938 -22.82 1.70 17.96
C THR A 938 -21.91 2.35 16.90
N ARG A 939 -21.00 1.56 16.34
CA ARG A 939 -20.19 1.87 15.15
C ARG A 939 -20.68 1.06 13.95
N LEU A 940 -20.82 1.72 12.80
CA LEU A 940 -21.14 1.13 11.50
C LEU A 940 -19.95 1.29 10.55
N SER A 941 -19.22 0.20 10.33
CA SER A 941 -18.03 0.18 9.47
C SER A 941 -18.36 -0.36 8.08
N LEU A 942 -18.00 0.37 7.04
CA LEU A 942 -18.07 -0.03 5.64
C LEU A 942 -16.64 -0.27 5.11
N LEU A 943 -16.37 -1.50 4.67
CA LEU A 943 -15.10 -1.91 4.09
C LEU A 943 -15.22 -2.10 2.58
N SER A 944 -14.12 -1.97 1.84
CA SER A 944 -14.09 -2.01 0.36
C SER A 944 -12.93 -2.85 -0.17
N SER A 945 -13.17 -3.65 -1.22
CA SER A 945 -12.12 -4.40 -1.95
C SER A 945 -11.39 -3.57 -3.03
N GLN A 946 -11.62 -2.26 -3.08
CA GLN A 946 -11.05 -1.33 -4.07
C GLN A 946 -11.11 0.11 -3.55
N ALA A 947 -10.15 0.96 -3.93
CA ALA A 947 -10.22 2.38 -3.61
C ALA A 947 -11.42 3.05 -4.31
N LEU A 948 -12.18 3.86 -3.56
CA LEU A 948 -13.30 4.67 -4.06
C LEU A 948 -13.31 6.06 -3.39
N GLY A 949 -14.32 6.88 -3.69
CA GLY A 949 -14.59 8.14 -2.99
C GLY A 949 -15.86 8.05 -2.14
N ILE A 950 -15.78 8.50 -0.88
CA ILE A 950 -16.90 8.47 0.07
C ILE A 950 -17.13 9.82 0.75
N GLY A 951 -18.34 10.08 1.21
CA GLY A 951 -18.65 11.20 2.11
C GLY A 951 -19.91 10.96 2.92
N SER A 952 -20.02 11.61 4.09
CA SER A 952 -21.26 11.66 4.88
C SER A 952 -21.86 13.06 4.80
N LEU A 953 -22.86 13.23 3.93
CA LEU A 953 -23.52 14.53 3.70
C LEU A 953 -24.76 14.75 4.57
N LYS A 954 -25.27 13.70 5.21
CA LYS A 954 -26.49 13.68 6.03
C LYS A 954 -26.31 12.63 7.15
N ASN A 955 -26.94 12.87 8.30
CA ASN A 955 -26.83 12.01 9.49
C ASN A 955 -27.22 10.57 9.18
N GLY A 956 -26.48 9.61 9.74
CA GLY A 956 -26.66 8.16 9.53
C GLY A 956 -26.33 7.69 8.11
N LYS A 957 -25.69 8.51 7.24
CA LYS A 957 -25.56 8.16 5.81
C LYS A 957 -24.14 8.23 5.27
N PHE A 958 -23.76 7.20 4.53
CA PHE A 958 -22.66 7.22 3.57
C PHE A 958 -23.16 7.39 2.15
N LEU A 959 -22.39 8.11 1.33
CA LEU A 959 -22.52 8.17 -0.12
C LEU A 959 -21.22 7.66 -0.73
N THR A 960 -21.24 6.43 -1.27
CA THR A 960 -20.08 5.79 -1.89
C THR A 960 -20.21 5.86 -3.40
N ARG A 961 -19.31 6.59 -4.06
CA ARG A 961 -19.30 6.72 -5.54
C ARG A 961 -18.79 5.41 -6.15
N THR A 962 -19.54 4.80 -7.07
CA THR A 962 -19.29 3.42 -7.52
C THR A 962 -18.72 3.30 -8.94
N LYS A 963 -19.23 4.11 -9.88
CA LYS A 963 -18.69 4.31 -11.24
C LYS A 963 -19.23 5.63 -11.79
N LYS A 964 -18.47 6.29 -12.67
CA LYS A 964 -18.90 7.46 -13.45
C LYS A 964 -18.65 7.26 -14.94
N ARG A 965 -19.28 8.10 -15.75
CA ARG A 965 -19.06 8.20 -17.20
C ARG A 965 -19.25 9.63 -17.67
N ILE A 966 -18.16 10.30 -18.04
CA ILE A 966 -18.13 11.72 -18.40
C ILE A 966 -17.56 11.92 -19.81
N VAL A 967 -18.31 12.57 -20.69
CA VAL A 967 -18.06 12.58 -22.15
C VAL A 967 -16.90 13.49 -22.57
N GLU A 968 -16.67 14.61 -21.88
CA GLU A 968 -15.94 15.72 -22.50
C GLU A 968 -14.40 15.68 -22.40
N ARG A 969 -13.79 14.77 -21.62
CA ARG A 969 -12.31 14.77 -21.42
C ARG A 969 -11.60 13.41 -21.30
N VAL A 970 -12.29 12.30 -21.04
CA VAL A 970 -11.70 10.95 -21.01
C VAL A 970 -12.74 9.93 -21.48
N ASP A 971 -12.38 9.06 -22.43
CA ASP A 971 -13.22 7.92 -22.80
C ASP A 971 -13.09 6.80 -21.77
N GLU A 972 -13.76 6.95 -20.62
CA GLU A 972 -13.62 6.06 -19.46
C GLU A 972 -13.91 4.56 -19.76
N ASP A 973 -14.55 4.28 -20.90
CA ASP A 973 -14.90 2.95 -21.42
C ASP A 973 -14.23 2.61 -22.78
N GLY A 974 -12.90 2.69 -22.89
CA GLY A 974 -12.21 1.90 -23.94
C GLY A 974 -12.61 0.42 -23.79
N GLU A 975 -13.33 -0.16 -24.76
CA GLU A 975 -14.37 -1.19 -24.48
C GLU A 975 -13.91 -2.47 -23.77
N TYR A 976 -12.66 -2.89 -23.96
CA TYR A 976 -12.14 -4.20 -23.55
C TYR A 976 -10.74 -4.09 -22.94
N LEU A 977 -10.35 -5.08 -22.14
CA LEU A 977 -8.95 -5.40 -21.85
C LEU A 977 -8.71 -6.86 -22.24
N TYR A 978 -7.61 -7.14 -22.93
CA TYR A 978 -7.21 -8.50 -23.27
C TYR A 978 -6.41 -9.10 -22.11
N ILE A 979 -6.99 -10.07 -21.40
CA ILE A 979 -6.31 -10.87 -20.37
C ILE A 979 -6.29 -12.33 -20.85
N PRO A 980 -5.13 -12.92 -21.15
CA PRO A 980 -5.02 -14.27 -21.69
C PRO A 980 -5.00 -15.35 -20.60
N ASP A 981 -6.11 -15.51 -19.85
CA ASP A 981 -6.50 -16.81 -19.25
C ASP A 981 -8.01 -17.09 -19.41
N THR A 982 -8.54 -16.74 -20.57
CA THR A 982 -9.72 -17.43 -21.12
C THR A 982 -9.47 -17.74 -22.59
N ASN A 983 -10.13 -18.78 -23.12
CA ASN A 983 -10.00 -19.22 -24.51
C ASN A 983 -10.15 -18.03 -25.48
N HIS A 984 -9.43 -18.08 -26.62
CA HIS A 984 -9.08 -16.98 -27.55
C HIS A 984 -10.20 -16.02 -28.06
N GLU A 985 -11.45 -16.17 -27.65
CA GLU A 985 -12.60 -15.36 -28.06
C GLU A 985 -13.13 -14.41 -26.95
N ASN A 986 -12.75 -14.64 -25.69
CA ASN A 986 -13.33 -13.95 -24.54
C ASN A 986 -12.77 -12.54 -24.28
N LYS A 987 -13.29 -11.57 -25.05
CA LYS A 987 -13.23 -10.13 -24.73
C LYS A 987 -13.88 -9.84 -23.36
N ILE A 988 -13.08 -9.62 -22.32
CA ILE A 988 -13.57 -9.22 -20.99
C ILE A 988 -14.20 -7.82 -21.06
N ARG A 989 -15.49 -7.73 -20.73
CA ARG A 989 -16.23 -6.47 -20.59
C ARG A 989 -15.72 -5.71 -19.36
N LYS A 990 -15.53 -4.38 -19.45
CA LYS A 990 -15.15 -3.52 -18.30
C LYS A 990 -16.31 -3.26 -17.30
N THR A 991 -17.03 -4.31 -16.94
CA THR A 991 -18.02 -4.39 -15.86
C THR A 991 -17.35 -4.99 -14.63
N HIS A 992 -17.07 -4.19 -13.60
CA HIS A 992 -16.43 -4.62 -12.36
C HIS A 992 -17.47 -4.97 -11.29
N LYS A 993 -17.16 -5.95 -10.43
CA LYS A 993 -17.82 -6.14 -9.14
C LYS A 993 -17.13 -5.25 -8.12
N ASN A 994 -17.83 -4.22 -7.62
CA ASN A 994 -17.43 -3.59 -6.36
C ASN A 994 -17.92 -4.49 -5.22
N THR A 995 -17.01 -4.92 -4.35
CA THR A 995 -17.36 -5.67 -3.13
C THR A 995 -17.17 -4.78 -1.91
N PHE A 996 -18.08 -4.90 -0.96
CA PHE A 996 -18.03 -4.27 0.34
C PHE A 996 -18.44 -5.28 1.42
N LEU A 997 -17.90 -5.11 2.61
CA LEU A 997 -18.41 -5.75 3.83
C LEU A 997 -18.90 -4.66 4.77
N VAL A 998 -20.03 -4.91 5.44
CA VAL A 998 -20.56 -4.03 6.49
C VAL A 998 -20.45 -4.75 7.84
N LEU A 999 -19.91 -4.05 8.83
CA LEU A 999 -19.90 -4.45 10.24
C LEU A 999 -20.74 -3.47 11.05
N ALA A 1000 -21.49 -3.97 12.03
CA ALA A 1000 -22.01 -3.17 13.13
C ALA A 1000 -21.41 -3.70 14.44
N GLU A 1001 -20.93 -2.79 15.28
CA GLU A 1001 -20.15 -3.10 16.47
C GLU A 1001 -20.63 -2.22 17.64
N GLU A 1002 -20.92 -2.83 18.79
CA GLU A 1002 -21.35 -2.13 20.01
C GLU A 1002 -20.16 -1.58 20.79
N LEU A 1003 -20.36 -0.46 21.50
CA LEU A 1003 -19.37 0.10 22.42
C LEU A 1003 -19.59 -0.43 23.85
N ILE A 1004 -18.50 -0.85 24.51
CA ILE A 1004 -18.50 -1.32 25.91
C ILE A 1004 -18.88 -0.19 26.88
N GLN A 1005 -18.47 1.05 26.55
CA GLN A 1005 -18.80 2.26 27.30
C GLN A 1005 -19.02 3.42 26.30
N PRO A 1006 -19.93 4.37 26.58
CA PRO A 1006 -20.15 5.50 25.69
C PRO A 1006 -18.91 6.36 25.49
N HIS A 1007 -18.57 6.69 24.24
CA HIS A 1007 -17.50 7.63 23.93
C HIS A 1007 -17.77 9.01 24.56
N VAL A 1008 -16.81 9.49 25.35
CA VAL A 1008 -16.82 10.82 25.98
C VAL A 1008 -16.16 11.89 25.08
N SER A 1009 -15.38 11.46 24.09
CA SER A 1009 -14.69 12.33 23.13
C SER A 1009 -14.55 11.65 21.76
N GLU A 1010 -14.35 12.44 20.71
CA GLU A 1010 -14.15 11.95 19.34
C GLU A 1010 -12.74 12.34 18.85
N PRO A 1011 -11.75 11.42 18.87
CA PRO A 1011 -10.35 11.75 18.61
C PRO A 1011 -10.09 12.08 17.14
N TYR A 1012 -9.04 12.86 16.86
CA TYR A 1012 -8.64 13.23 15.49
C TYR A 1012 -8.17 12.03 14.66
N LEU A 1013 -7.56 11.06 15.34
CA LEU A 1013 -7.08 9.80 14.81
C LEU A 1013 -7.82 8.68 15.54
N ALA A 1014 -8.30 7.68 14.81
CA ALA A 1014 -8.99 6.52 15.37
C ALA A 1014 -8.40 5.21 14.84
N TYR A 1015 -8.87 4.11 15.41
CA TYR A 1015 -8.43 2.76 15.06
C TYR A 1015 -9.63 1.84 14.80
N PRO A 1016 -9.51 0.87 13.87
CA PRO A 1016 -10.46 -0.23 13.78
C PRO A 1016 -10.39 -1.13 15.03
N SER A 1017 -11.46 -1.88 15.27
CA SER A 1017 -11.47 -3.00 16.22
C SER A 1017 -10.61 -4.17 15.70
N PRO A 1018 -10.37 -5.23 16.50
CA PRO A 1018 -9.78 -6.47 16.01
C PRO A 1018 -10.60 -7.08 14.86
N LEU A 1019 -11.94 -7.05 14.96
CA LEU A 1019 -12.84 -7.57 13.92
C LEU A 1019 -12.74 -6.74 12.64
N GLY A 1020 -12.75 -5.40 12.73
CA GLY A 1020 -12.58 -4.49 11.59
C GLY A 1020 -11.25 -4.73 10.86
N HIS A 1021 -10.15 -4.89 11.60
CA HIS A 1021 -8.84 -5.22 11.03
C HIS A 1021 -8.81 -6.57 10.31
N ILE A 1022 -9.35 -7.63 10.93
CA ILE A 1022 -9.34 -8.98 10.36
C ILE A 1022 -10.32 -9.08 9.17
N THR A 1023 -11.41 -8.32 9.20
CA THR A 1023 -12.38 -8.18 8.09
C THR A 1023 -11.74 -7.48 6.90
N SER A 1024 -11.01 -6.38 7.13
CA SER A 1024 -10.27 -5.68 6.06
C SER A 1024 -9.20 -6.56 5.43
N ASP A 1025 -8.42 -7.26 6.24
CA ASP A 1025 -7.38 -8.19 5.79
C ASP A 1025 -7.99 -9.40 5.04
N SER A 1026 -9.16 -9.88 5.44
CA SER A 1026 -9.86 -10.99 4.76
C SER A 1026 -10.43 -10.57 3.41
N LEU A 1027 -10.99 -9.37 3.31
CA LEU A 1027 -11.54 -8.80 2.07
C LEU A 1027 -10.44 -8.49 1.04
N ASN A 1028 -9.29 -7.98 1.49
CA ASN A 1028 -8.18 -7.60 0.61
C ASN A 1028 -7.17 -8.74 0.36
N HIS A 1029 -7.17 -9.81 1.18
CA HIS A 1029 -6.36 -11.01 0.97
C HIS A 1029 -7.21 -12.31 0.97
N PRO A 1030 -8.13 -12.46 -0.01
CA PRO A 1030 -9.02 -13.62 -0.13
C PRO A 1030 -8.24 -14.93 -0.42
N PRO A 1031 -8.87 -16.12 -0.24
CA PRO A 1031 -8.25 -17.40 -0.58
C PRO A 1031 -7.76 -17.47 -2.03
N ILE A 1032 -6.62 -18.12 -2.23
CA ILE A 1032 -6.19 -18.53 -3.57
C ILE A 1032 -6.60 -20.00 -3.73
N VAL A 1033 -7.47 -20.25 -4.70
CA VAL A 1033 -8.03 -21.57 -4.99
C VAL A 1033 -7.38 -22.09 -6.26
N LEU A 1034 -6.75 -23.26 -6.19
CA LEU A 1034 -6.10 -23.93 -7.31
C LEU A 1034 -6.82 -25.26 -7.58
N ILE A 1035 -7.13 -25.52 -8.84
CA ILE A 1035 -7.87 -26.71 -9.28
C ILE A 1035 -6.98 -27.55 -10.19
N SER A 1036 -6.86 -28.84 -9.88
CA SER A 1036 -6.15 -29.81 -10.71
C SER A 1036 -7.08 -30.44 -11.75
N THR A 1037 -6.67 -30.35 -13.01
CA THR A 1037 -7.35 -30.93 -14.19
C THR A 1037 -6.84 -32.33 -14.54
N MET A 1038 -6.07 -32.97 -13.65
CA MET A 1038 -5.57 -34.34 -13.85
C MET A 1038 -6.74 -35.34 -13.95
N SER A 1039 -6.81 -36.05 -15.08
CA SER A 1039 -7.84 -37.05 -15.36
C SER A 1039 -7.52 -38.47 -14.90
N ASN A 1040 -6.24 -38.74 -14.58
CA ASN A 1040 -5.73 -40.09 -14.40
C ASN A 1040 -5.37 -40.37 -12.93
N ARG A 1041 -5.70 -41.57 -12.42
CA ARG A 1041 -5.60 -41.93 -10.99
C ARG A 1041 -4.16 -42.14 -10.46
N ALA A 1042 -3.15 -41.76 -11.23
CA ALA A 1042 -1.75 -42.09 -10.97
C ALA A 1042 -1.09 -41.12 -9.96
N SER A 1043 -1.18 -41.48 -8.68
CA SER A 1043 -0.14 -41.24 -7.66
C SER A 1043 0.40 -39.80 -7.47
N LEU A 1044 -0.46 -38.78 -7.52
CA LEU A 1044 -0.18 -37.48 -6.90
C LEU A 1044 -0.28 -37.59 -5.36
N SER A 1045 0.78 -38.11 -4.74
CA SER A 1045 0.92 -38.28 -3.28
C SER A 1045 1.21 -36.95 -2.57
N LEU A 1046 0.35 -35.95 -2.79
CA LEU A 1046 0.44 -34.65 -2.12
C LEU A 1046 0.17 -34.78 -0.62
N ARG A 1047 0.81 -33.94 0.19
CA ARG A 1047 0.49 -33.81 1.62
C ARG A 1047 -0.96 -33.33 1.81
N PRO A 1048 -1.70 -33.81 2.84
CA PRO A 1048 -3.07 -33.38 3.09
C PRO A 1048 -3.17 -31.90 3.51
N SER A 1049 -2.15 -31.39 4.20
CA SER A 1049 -2.01 -29.99 4.58
C SER A 1049 -0.54 -29.56 4.61
N VAL A 1050 -0.31 -28.25 4.55
CA VAL A 1050 0.99 -27.61 4.80
C VAL A 1050 0.76 -26.37 5.66
N HIS A 1051 1.53 -26.24 6.74
CA HIS A 1051 1.61 -25.02 7.56
C HIS A 1051 2.98 -24.37 7.32
N LEU A 1052 3.00 -23.14 6.80
CA LEU A 1052 4.21 -22.37 6.50
C LEU A 1052 4.79 -21.68 7.75
N LEU A 1053 3.90 -21.32 8.68
CA LEU A 1053 4.24 -20.87 10.04
C LEU A 1053 4.10 -22.03 11.02
N SER A 1054 4.85 -21.96 12.12
CA SER A 1054 4.81 -22.91 13.24
C SER A 1054 3.54 -22.74 14.08
N GLN A 1055 3.06 -21.49 14.19
CA GLN A 1055 1.79 -21.07 14.81
C GLN A 1055 1.27 -19.82 14.08
N PRO A 1056 -0.03 -19.48 14.18
CA PRO A 1056 -0.55 -18.18 13.72
C PRO A 1056 0.16 -17.01 14.42
N LEU A 1057 0.17 -15.84 13.78
CA LEU A 1057 0.64 -14.60 14.42
C LEU A 1057 -0.42 -13.99 15.36
N PRO A 1058 -0.02 -13.14 16.33
CA PRO A 1058 -0.93 -12.35 17.14
C PRO A 1058 -1.83 -11.43 16.31
N CYS A 1059 -3.03 -11.13 16.81
CA CYS A 1059 -3.98 -10.27 16.09
C CYS A 1059 -3.54 -8.80 15.96
N ASP A 1060 -2.63 -8.31 16.82
CA ASP A 1060 -2.00 -6.99 16.66
C ASP A 1060 -0.90 -6.97 15.58
N ILE A 1061 -0.46 -8.12 15.04
CA ILE A 1061 0.65 -8.22 14.09
C ILE A 1061 0.17 -8.67 12.71
N HIS A 1062 0.15 -7.73 11.75
CA HIS A 1062 -0.06 -8.05 10.33
C HIS A 1062 1.28 -8.37 9.65
N LEU A 1063 1.33 -9.52 8.96
CA LEU A 1063 2.44 -9.92 8.10
C LEU A 1063 2.38 -9.19 6.76
N VAL A 1064 3.08 -8.06 6.65
CA VAL A 1064 3.05 -7.20 5.46
C VAL A 1064 3.64 -7.94 4.26
N ASN A 1065 4.88 -8.42 4.34
CA ASN A 1065 5.53 -9.17 3.26
C ASN A 1065 6.67 -10.07 3.78
N ILE A 1066 7.04 -11.07 2.99
CA ILE A 1066 8.30 -11.83 3.11
C ILE A 1066 8.94 -11.75 1.71
N ARG A 1067 9.69 -10.68 1.46
CA ARG A 1067 10.15 -10.26 0.12
C ARG A 1067 11.57 -10.75 -0.14
N THR A 1068 11.84 -11.24 -1.34
CA THR A 1068 13.20 -11.66 -1.74
C THR A 1068 14.05 -10.46 -2.18
N LEU A 1069 15.19 -10.26 -1.51
CA LEU A 1069 16.11 -9.15 -1.75
C LEU A 1069 16.94 -9.42 -3.01
N GLN A 1070 17.06 -8.42 -3.88
CA GLN A 1070 17.85 -8.53 -5.11
C GLN A 1070 19.35 -8.36 -4.82
N SER A 1071 20.06 -9.43 -4.47
CA SER A 1071 21.52 -9.41 -4.24
C SER A 1071 22.29 -10.17 -5.32
N LEU A 1072 23.52 -9.72 -5.61
CA LEU A 1072 24.36 -10.24 -6.72
C LEU A 1072 25.01 -11.60 -6.43
N VAL A 1073 24.97 -12.08 -5.19
CA VAL A 1073 25.75 -13.24 -4.73
C VAL A 1073 24.93 -14.22 -3.87
N ARG A 1074 23.81 -13.78 -3.29
CA ARG A 1074 22.94 -14.58 -2.40
C ARG A 1074 21.49 -14.13 -2.56
N TYR A 1075 20.56 -15.03 -2.24
CA TYR A 1075 19.16 -14.66 -2.04
C TYR A 1075 18.88 -14.56 -0.54
N ASP A 1076 19.07 -13.37 0.02
CA ASP A 1076 18.61 -13.06 1.38
C ASP A 1076 17.10 -12.67 1.30
N VAL A 1077 16.34 -12.95 2.36
CA VAL A 1077 14.89 -12.69 2.42
C VAL A 1077 14.60 -11.69 3.54
N GLY A 1078 13.82 -10.64 3.24
CA GLY A 1078 13.41 -9.62 4.19
C GLY A 1078 11.97 -9.81 4.67
N LEU A 1079 11.77 -9.89 5.99
CA LEU A 1079 10.46 -9.93 6.65
C LEU A 1079 9.98 -8.50 6.98
N ILE A 1080 8.69 -8.22 6.74
CA ILE A 1080 8.02 -6.96 7.13
C ILE A 1080 6.80 -7.27 8.02
N LEU A 1081 6.76 -6.65 9.19
CA LEU A 1081 5.66 -6.73 10.15
C LEU A 1081 5.11 -5.34 10.45
N HIS A 1082 3.79 -5.21 10.54
CA HIS A 1082 3.08 -4.01 10.99
C HIS A 1082 2.32 -4.34 12.28
N ARG A 1083 2.64 -3.65 13.38
CA ARG A 1083 1.81 -3.68 14.60
C ARG A 1083 0.65 -2.70 14.44
N LYS A 1084 -0.56 -3.22 14.25
CA LYS A 1084 -1.78 -2.42 14.09
C LYS A 1084 -2.20 -1.79 15.42
N GLY A 1085 -2.63 -0.53 15.39
CA GLY A 1085 -3.35 0.07 16.52
C GLY A 1085 -4.79 -0.47 16.58
N ILE A 1086 -5.27 -0.78 17.77
CA ILE A 1086 -6.57 -1.45 18.00
C ILE A 1086 -7.42 -0.58 18.92
N ASP A 1087 -8.65 -0.32 18.51
CA ASP A 1087 -9.66 0.27 19.38
C ASP A 1087 -10.29 -0.81 20.27
N CYS A 1088 -10.08 -0.67 21.59
CA CYS A 1088 -10.62 -1.56 22.62
C CYS A 1088 -11.92 -1.04 23.27
N SER A 1089 -12.50 0.07 22.79
CA SER A 1089 -13.78 0.57 23.29
C SER A 1089 -14.98 -0.22 22.75
N LEU A 1090 -14.79 -1.02 21.71
CA LEU A 1090 -15.80 -1.87 21.09
C LEU A 1090 -15.85 -3.27 21.71
N THR A 1091 -17.06 -3.79 21.87
CA THR A 1091 -17.36 -5.11 22.42
C THR A 1091 -16.67 -6.20 21.59
N PRO A 1092 -15.75 -6.99 22.17
CA PRO A 1092 -15.00 -7.97 21.39
C PRO A 1092 -15.86 -9.19 21.04
N GLN A 1093 -16.51 -9.14 19.87
CA GLN A 1093 -17.30 -10.25 19.32
C GLN A 1093 -16.46 -11.54 19.25
N GLN A 1094 -17.10 -12.70 19.42
CA GLN A 1094 -16.42 -13.99 19.56
C GLN A 1094 -15.72 -14.44 18.26
N LEU A 1095 -14.46 -14.04 18.11
CA LEU A 1095 -13.58 -14.47 17.02
C LEU A 1095 -13.11 -15.91 17.27
N HIS A 1096 -13.67 -16.85 16.50
CA HIS A 1096 -13.51 -18.32 16.53
C HIS A 1096 -12.05 -18.88 16.47
N ASN A 1097 -11.02 -18.03 16.46
CA ASN A 1097 -9.61 -18.41 16.26
C ASN A 1097 -8.70 -18.12 17.48
N ASN A 1098 -9.25 -17.95 18.70
CA ASN A 1098 -8.51 -17.51 19.90
C ASN A 1098 -7.63 -16.26 19.63
N CYS A 1099 -8.27 -15.22 19.10
CA CYS A 1099 -7.60 -13.97 18.69
C CYS A 1099 -7.04 -13.21 19.91
N SER A 1100 -5.79 -13.47 20.26
CA SER A 1100 -5.07 -12.72 21.31
C SER A 1100 -4.11 -11.69 20.71
N SER A 1101 -3.94 -10.56 21.40
CA SER A 1101 -2.89 -9.60 21.12
C SER A 1101 -1.77 -9.70 22.17
N THR A 1102 -0.55 -9.32 21.82
CA THR A 1102 0.63 -9.58 22.67
C THR A 1102 1.38 -8.33 23.13
N GLY A 1103 0.85 -7.13 22.87
CA GLY A 1103 1.55 -5.87 23.11
C GLY A 1103 2.73 -5.66 22.16
N GLY A 1104 2.60 -6.13 20.91
CA GLY A 1104 3.67 -6.10 19.91
C GLY A 1104 4.75 -7.14 20.12
N LYS A 1105 4.43 -8.41 20.43
CA LYS A 1105 5.45 -9.46 20.66
C LYS A 1105 5.25 -10.67 19.74
N VAL A 1106 6.31 -11.05 19.03
CA VAL A 1106 6.34 -12.25 18.18
C VAL A 1106 7.35 -13.25 18.74
N GLN A 1107 7.01 -14.54 18.70
CA GLN A 1107 7.91 -15.61 19.14
C GLN A 1107 8.94 -15.93 18.04
N GLU A 1108 10.19 -16.13 18.46
CA GLU A 1108 11.27 -16.63 17.59
C GLU A 1108 10.99 -18.09 17.17
N GLY A 1109 11.25 -18.45 15.91
CA GLY A 1109 10.87 -19.77 15.36
C GLY A 1109 9.40 -19.90 14.94
N SER A 1110 8.62 -18.81 14.92
CA SER A 1110 7.26 -18.76 14.37
C SER A 1110 7.20 -19.06 12.86
N THR A 1111 8.29 -18.88 12.11
CA THR A 1111 8.44 -19.32 10.72
C THR A 1111 9.02 -20.72 10.63
N LYS A 1112 8.30 -21.68 10.03
CA LYS A 1112 8.69 -23.11 10.06
C LYS A 1112 9.85 -23.47 9.14
N TYR A 1113 10.01 -22.73 8.04
CA TYR A 1113 11.00 -23.00 6.98
C TYR A 1113 12.14 -21.97 6.94
N ILE A 1114 12.21 -21.09 7.95
CA ILE A 1114 13.16 -19.99 8.06
C ILE A 1114 13.65 -19.94 9.51
N GLN A 1115 14.96 -20.08 9.70
CA GLN A 1115 15.60 -19.82 10.99
C GLN A 1115 16.15 -18.38 10.98
N VAL A 1116 15.86 -17.60 12.03
CA VAL A 1116 16.36 -16.24 12.18
C VAL A 1116 17.87 -16.31 12.46
N PHE A 1117 18.68 -15.92 11.48
CA PHE A 1117 20.14 -15.87 11.63
C PHE A 1117 20.62 -14.54 12.24
N ARG A 1118 20.00 -13.43 11.86
CA ARG A 1118 20.30 -12.10 12.41
C ARG A 1118 19.10 -11.16 12.31
N VAL A 1119 18.73 -10.53 13.43
CA VAL A 1119 17.88 -9.34 13.44
C VAL A 1119 18.74 -8.12 13.12
N ILE A 1120 18.32 -7.28 12.17
CA ILE A 1120 18.95 -5.97 11.93
C ILE A 1120 17.80 -4.96 11.83
N GLN A 1121 17.69 -4.05 12.80
CA GLN A 1121 16.75 -2.95 12.68
C GLN A 1121 17.26 -1.99 11.60
N GLU A 1122 16.66 -2.08 10.41
CA GLU A 1122 16.92 -1.22 9.27
C GLU A 1122 15.69 -0.37 8.93
N CYS A 1123 15.90 0.61 8.05
CA CYS A 1123 14.84 1.41 7.47
C CYS A 1123 13.95 0.58 6.53
N PHE A 1124 12.69 1.01 6.34
CA PHE A 1124 11.65 0.22 5.68
C PHE A 1124 12.01 -0.23 4.25
N VAL A 1125 12.92 0.49 3.58
CA VAL A 1125 13.44 0.20 2.23
C VAL A 1125 14.35 -1.04 2.12
N MET A 1126 14.72 -1.69 3.23
CA MET A 1126 15.61 -2.88 3.26
C MET A 1126 16.96 -2.64 2.58
N VAL A 1127 17.54 -1.48 2.87
CA VAL A 1127 18.85 -1.05 2.43
C VAL A 1127 19.55 -0.46 3.66
N PRO A 1128 20.81 -0.84 3.95
CA PRO A 1128 21.60 -0.13 4.93
C PRO A 1128 21.75 1.33 4.49
N LEU A 1129 21.23 2.27 5.29
CA LEU A 1129 21.61 3.67 5.14
C LEU A 1129 23.14 3.72 5.21
N LEU A 1130 23.78 4.16 4.14
CA LEU A 1130 25.18 4.54 4.24
C LEU A 1130 25.20 5.77 5.17
N ALA A 1131 25.87 5.62 6.31
CA ALA A 1131 26.10 6.74 7.22
C ALA A 1131 26.70 7.92 6.44
N PRO A 1132 26.39 9.17 6.80
CA PRO A 1132 26.96 10.33 6.13
C PRO A 1132 28.49 10.26 6.19
N VAL A 1133 29.11 10.08 5.03
CA VAL A 1133 30.56 10.18 4.82
C VAL A 1133 30.84 11.37 3.93
N VAL A 1134 30.59 12.57 4.47
CA VAL A 1134 31.63 13.53 4.92
C VAL A 1134 31.05 14.30 6.11
#